data_AF-A0A1I3Q643-F1
#
_entry.id   AF-A0A1I3Q643-F1
#
_cell.length_a   1.000
_cell.length_b   1.000
_cell.length_c   1.000
_cell.angle_alpha   90.00
_cell.angle_beta   90.00
_cell.angle_gamma   90.00
#
_symmetry.space_group_name_H-M   'P 1'
#
loop_
_entity.id
_entity.type
_entity.pdbx_description
1 polymer ?
#
loop_
_entity_poly.entity_id
_entity_poly.type
_entity_poly.pdbx_seq_one_letter_code
_entity_poly.pdbx_strand_id
1 'polypeptide(L)'
;MKPIMKSYTISTKRQLAPAMDYEWLRKEGLKHVEQLASDLWTDYNAHDPGITLLEALCYVLTELSYRSNFDMKDLLHDAPDQVLYTAREILTNHPFTIADYRKLLIDIDGINNAWLYPAGSPEVPIFYDHVDKTLQLTTTDTPVRINGLYDVVLDFDNEEPYGDLNSGDVEWISPDGEFVLNIELPSYGAIDRAVLKTDIVSATVANATGKYPYELVLNAAEDATFKVPFAVTVAKHPSTGKITAAQIWDLLQAEGFVSQLADSYVQKLKVIDDVFKRVTRRLQSHRNLCEDFVSVKQVSYEEVALCMDVDISPETDIEYVQAALFFAIENYLNPSVNFYSLKELLDMGWEVSDIYNGVALTNGFIDPKELEATQLRTHLYASDIISLLMDIEGVLSVRNLLMTKYGTDGQPVDGAIGVDWCMQISGQHKPVLSTSRSKILFYKGGFPFHANVNEVKDTLLVMKAQRTVGKRKGYDVELLPDEGRSRDTLSYRPVQYDLPTVYGVGEAGLPPHADVLRKAQQRQLKGYLLFFEQLLADFFAQLTYADTLFSVGDIKQTYFAQYLDDIKDSEGLLSEAFKNAVTGAPDAQGWRELYENKAQYAARRNRLLDHLLARFAESFNDFALLQYRINLEEQTAERIDSEELIAAKIQALKRYPEISANRSQAFNCFPQTDDYGLAEAQLWDTENVSGLEKRVGTLIGVRDVSRRFLYCIRNTEVRCEEEWVDGELYCTHRFELTSREGIVLASEKFSEKAQAEVTLKKIFDTVLLAQHFGVEGNKLVLSIDGDRLLETVNTFETAVEANEAIEKLVAEFGSECGDPEGMHLIEHVLLRPRSEAFKLMDLCGMEGDCPCELDMYSFRASVVLPYWPDHFDHPSFRNYVEDRLQEEAPAHIQLKVCWISNEQMRLFEIRYKAWIEALAYYFQEDKQDLSRLQETSDELLELLPQLKNIHPKATLHNCSESNIENNPVMLGRTILGTYLNQ
;
A
#
# COMPACT_ATOMS: atom_id res chain seq x y z
N MET A 1 -18.24 -15.95 37.51
CA MET A 1 -17.73 -17.32 37.79
C MET A 1 -16.38 -17.18 38.49
N LYS A 2 -16.18 -17.72 39.71
CA LYS A 2 -14.88 -17.62 40.41
C LYS A 2 -13.82 -18.42 39.63
N PRO A 3 -12.58 -17.91 39.47
CA PRO A 3 -11.54 -18.65 38.78
C PRO A 3 -11.19 -19.90 39.59
N ILE A 4 -11.31 -21.07 38.95
CA ILE A 4 -10.85 -22.34 39.50
C ILE A 4 -9.33 -22.24 39.58
N MET A 5 -8.77 -22.08 40.78
CA MET A 5 -7.34 -22.24 41.01
C MET A 5 -6.95 -23.66 40.57
N LYS A 6 -6.33 -23.80 39.40
CA LYS A 6 -5.66 -25.05 38.99
C LYS A 6 -4.58 -25.34 40.04
N SER A 7 -4.78 -26.38 40.86
CA SER A 7 -3.71 -26.89 41.71
C SER A 7 -2.66 -27.56 40.82
N TYR A 8 -1.51 -26.93 40.65
CA TYR A 8 -0.37 -27.55 39.98
C TYR A 8 0.14 -28.71 40.85
N THR A 9 -0.20 -29.94 40.48
CA THR A 9 0.40 -31.14 41.06
C THR A 9 1.49 -31.62 40.09
N ILE A 10 2.73 -31.69 40.57
CA ILE A 10 3.84 -32.28 39.81
C ILE A 10 3.60 -33.79 39.80
N SER A 11 3.33 -34.37 38.63
CA SER A 11 3.18 -35.82 38.47
C SER A 11 4.44 -36.54 38.95
N THR A 12 4.28 -37.55 39.79
CA THR A 12 5.38 -38.45 40.21
C THR A 12 5.88 -39.35 39.08
N LYS A 13 5.20 -39.35 37.92
CA LYS A 13 5.56 -40.07 36.70
C LYS A 13 5.80 -39.07 35.56
N ARG A 14 6.78 -38.18 35.71
CA ARG A 14 7.19 -37.28 34.62
C ARG A 14 7.89 -38.12 33.56
N GLN A 15 7.26 -38.32 32.41
CA GLN A 15 7.93 -38.85 31.22
C GLN A 15 8.78 -37.73 30.63
N LEU A 16 10.10 -37.87 30.70
CA LEU A 16 11.03 -36.98 30.03
C LEU A 16 11.14 -37.40 28.57
N ALA A 17 11.40 -36.43 27.69
CA ALA A 17 11.82 -36.74 26.33
C ALA A 17 13.14 -37.55 26.40
N PRO A 18 13.41 -38.48 25.46
CA PRO A 18 14.61 -39.31 25.50
C PRO A 18 15.92 -38.52 25.67
N ALA A 19 16.03 -37.35 25.03
CA ALA A 19 17.21 -36.49 25.11
C ALA A 19 17.37 -35.74 26.46
N MET A 20 16.35 -35.73 27.31
CA MET A 20 16.42 -35.22 28.69
C MET A 20 16.52 -36.36 29.72
N ASP A 21 16.41 -37.62 29.28
CA ASP A 21 16.50 -38.79 30.13
C ASP A 21 17.95 -39.30 30.13
N TYR A 22 18.64 -39.03 31.23
CA TYR A 22 20.02 -39.45 31.45
C TYR A 22 20.21 -40.97 31.30
N GLU A 23 19.32 -41.78 31.87
CA GLU A 23 19.46 -43.24 31.84
C GLU A 23 19.29 -43.77 30.41
N TRP A 24 18.38 -43.15 29.66
CA TRP A 24 18.20 -43.47 28.25
C TRP A 24 19.45 -43.10 27.43
N LEU A 25 19.97 -41.88 27.58
CA LEU A 25 21.19 -41.42 26.89
C LEU A 25 22.38 -42.31 27.21
N ARG A 26 22.58 -42.65 28.49
CA ARG A 26 23.64 -43.55 28.93
C ARG A 26 23.54 -44.93 28.28
N LYS A 27 22.32 -45.49 28.23
CA LYS A 27 22.08 -46.79 27.59
C LYS A 27 22.36 -46.77 26.09
N GLU A 28 21.92 -45.73 25.38
CA GLU A 28 22.22 -45.59 23.95
C GLU A 28 23.72 -45.33 23.69
N GLY A 29 24.37 -44.54 24.55
CA GLY A 29 25.82 -44.33 24.50
C GLY A 29 26.60 -45.63 24.65
N LEU A 30 26.26 -46.46 25.64
CA LEU A 30 26.87 -47.78 25.85
C LEU A 30 26.67 -48.70 24.64
N LYS A 31 25.46 -48.72 24.08
CA LYS A 31 25.16 -49.46 22.87
C LYS A 31 26.02 -49.04 21.68
N HIS A 32 26.30 -47.74 21.51
CA HIS A 32 27.23 -47.27 20.48
C HIS A 32 28.67 -47.73 20.74
N VAL A 33 29.12 -47.71 21.99
CA VAL A 33 30.46 -48.21 22.38
C VAL A 33 30.57 -49.72 22.09
N GLU A 34 29.58 -50.52 22.48
CA GLU A 34 29.53 -51.96 22.19
C GLU A 34 29.58 -52.25 20.68
N GLN A 35 28.82 -51.50 19.89
CA GLN A 35 28.77 -51.68 18.43
C GLN A 35 30.08 -51.33 17.73
N LEU A 36 30.74 -50.25 18.17
CA LEU A 36 31.93 -49.73 17.50
C LEU A 36 33.23 -50.37 17.99
N ALA A 37 33.27 -50.84 19.24
CA ALA A 37 34.53 -51.18 19.90
C ALA A 37 34.50 -52.45 20.75
N SER A 38 33.48 -53.32 20.66
CA SER A 38 33.40 -54.55 21.48
C SER A 38 34.59 -55.49 21.38
N ASP A 39 35.33 -55.48 20.26
CA ASP A 39 36.55 -56.28 20.09
C ASP A 39 37.76 -55.72 20.86
N LEU A 40 37.76 -54.42 21.19
CA LEU A 40 38.89 -53.70 21.81
C LEU A 40 38.59 -53.25 23.25
N TRP A 41 37.37 -52.78 23.50
CA TRP A 41 36.90 -52.28 24.78
C TRP A 41 35.77 -53.18 25.29
N THR A 42 36.10 -54.05 26.25
CA THR A 42 35.23 -55.12 26.74
C THR A 42 34.70 -54.90 28.16
N ASP A 43 35.18 -53.87 28.86
CA ASP A 43 34.76 -53.51 30.21
C ASP A 43 33.86 -52.26 30.20
N TYR A 44 32.58 -52.43 30.52
CA TYR A 44 31.58 -51.35 30.53
C TYR A 44 31.14 -50.96 31.95
N ASN A 45 31.94 -51.30 32.95
CA ASN A 45 31.61 -51.01 34.34
C ASN A 45 31.97 -49.56 34.72
N ALA A 46 31.31 -49.03 35.76
CA ALA A 46 31.47 -47.65 36.23
C ALA A 46 32.87 -47.28 36.77
N HIS A 47 33.78 -48.26 36.91
CA HIS A 47 35.15 -48.01 37.32
C HIS A 47 36.08 -47.71 36.13
N ASP A 48 35.64 -48.01 34.90
CA ASP A 48 36.37 -47.68 33.68
C ASP A 48 36.28 -46.16 33.42
N PRO A 49 37.42 -45.45 33.28
CA PRO A 49 37.42 -44.03 33.00
C PRO A 49 36.64 -43.62 31.76
N GLY A 50 36.66 -44.42 30.69
CA GLY A 50 35.90 -44.11 29.48
C GLY A 50 34.39 -44.13 29.71
N ILE A 51 33.90 -45.03 30.58
CA ILE A 51 32.48 -45.06 30.98
C ILE A 51 32.13 -43.83 31.82
N THR A 52 33.00 -43.42 32.76
CA THR A 52 32.76 -42.19 33.53
C THR A 52 32.73 -40.93 32.66
N LEU A 53 33.54 -40.88 31.59
CA LEU A 53 33.51 -39.79 30.61
C LEU A 53 32.21 -39.78 29.81
N LEU A 54 31.77 -40.96 29.35
CA LEU A 54 30.50 -41.12 28.66
C LEU A 54 29.33 -40.65 29.54
N GLU A 55 29.32 -41.08 30.81
CA GLU A 55 28.31 -40.67 31.79
C GLU A 55 28.27 -39.15 31.99
N ALA A 56 29.42 -38.49 32.11
CA ALA A 56 29.48 -37.03 32.24
C ALA A 56 28.96 -36.32 30.97
N LEU A 57 29.32 -36.80 29.78
CA LEU A 57 28.81 -36.28 28.51
C LEU A 57 27.30 -36.48 28.38
N CYS A 58 26.77 -37.65 28.76
CA CYS A 58 25.33 -37.91 28.78
C CYS A 58 24.59 -36.93 29.69
N TYR A 59 25.17 -36.55 30.82
CA TYR A 59 24.58 -35.54 31.71
C TYR A 59 24.51 -34.16 31.04
N VAL A 60 25.60 -33.68 30.43
CA VAL A 60 25.60 -32.37 29.75
C VAL A 60 24.65 -32.33 28.54
N LEU A 61 24.48 -33.45 27.83
CA LEU A 61 23.48 -33.56 26.76
C LEU A 61 22.04 -33.35 27.28
N THR A 62 21.73 -33.71 28.53
CA THR A 62 20.41 -33.41 29.11
C THR A 62 20.19 -31.91 29.29
N GLU A 63 21.24 -31.15 29.60
CA GLU A 63 21.18 -29.69 29.71
C GLU A 63 20.99 -29.05 28.33
N LEU A 64 21.74 -29.50 27.32
CA LEU A 64 21.55 -29.04 25.95
C LEU A 64 20.10 -29.24 25.50
N SER A 65 19.55 -30.45 25.71
CA SER A 65 18.16 -30.74 25.37
C SER A 65 17.16 -29.89 26.18
N TYR A 66 17.43 -29.64 27.46
CA TYR A 66 16.60 -28.78 28.30
C TYR A 66 16.52 -27.34 27.76
N ARG A 67 17.66 -26.75 27.37
CA ARG A 67 17.72 -25.38 26.84
C ARG A 67 17.13 -25.28 25.42
N SER A 68 17.38 -26.27 24.57
CA SER A 68 16.76 -26.32 23.22
C SER A 68 15.24 -26.46 23.24
N ASN A 69 14.65 -26.82 24.39
CA ASN A 69 13.21 -26.95 24.57
C ASN A 69 12.59 -25.76 25.34
N PHE A 70 13.29 -24.61 25.38
CA PHE A 70 12.66 -23.35 25.77
C PHE A 70 11.57 -22.97 24.76
N ASP A 71 10.64 -22.12 25.20
CA ASP A 71 9.55 -21.67 24.34
C ASP A 71 10.13 -20.85 23.17
N MET A 72 9.54 -20.93 21.98
CA MET A 72 10.06 -20.26 20.80
C MET A 72 10.10 -18.74 20.99
N LYS A 73 9.11 -18.18 21.70
CA LYS A 73 9.11 -16.76 22.07
C LYS A 73 10.29 -16.36 22.96
N ASP A 74 10.78 -17.28 23.79
CA ASP A 74 11.97 -17.04 24.63
C ASP A 74 13.26 -17.14 23.79
N LEU A 75 13.31 -18.06 22.82
CA LEU A 75 14.48 -18.27 21.95
C LEU A 75 14.66 -17.19 20.87
N LEU A 76 13.57 -16.51 20.48
CA LEU A 76 13.56 -15.47 19.44
C LEU A 76 13.34 -14.05 20.01
N HIS A 77 13.44 -13.88 21.34
CA HIS A 77 13.04 -12.65 22.04
C HIS A 77 13.68 -11.36 21.50
N ASP A 78 14.97 -11.41 21.12
CA ASP A 78 15.79 -10.24 20.77
C ASP A 78 16.11 -10.15 19.26
N ALA A 79 15.35 -10.85 18.39
CA ALA A 79 15.64 -10.90 16.96
C ALA A 79 15.59 -9.50 16.30
N PRO A 80 16.71 -8.94 15.80
CA PRO A 80 16.70 -7.69 15.05
C PRO A 80 16.01 -7.91 13.70
N ASP A 81 15.26 -6.91 13.20
CA ASP A 81 14.59 -6.97 11.90
C ASP A 81 13.81 -8.29 11.69
N GLN A 82 12.98 -8.71 12.63
CA GLN A 82 12.18 -9.93 12.44
C GLN A 82 11.07 -9.74 11.40
N VAL A 83 10.80 -10.79 10.63
CA VAL A 83 9.74 -10.84 9.58
C VAL A 83 8.54 -11.70 10.02
N LEU A 84 8.36 -11.84 11.33
CA LEU A 84 7.19 -12.46 11.94
C LEU A 84 6.12 -11.40 12.14
N TYR A 85 5.47 -11.02 11.04
CA TYR A 85 4.44 -9.98 11.02
C TYR A 85 3.21 -10.35 11.86
N THR A 86 2.58 -9.33 12.41
CA THR A 86 1.29 -9.44 13.11
C THR A 86 0.17 -9.78 12.12
N ALA A 87 -0.95 -10.30 12.65
CA ALA A 87 -2.12 -10.59 11.82
C ALA A 87 -2.61 -9.36 11.05
N ARG A 88 -2.55 -8.17 11.67
CA ARG A 88 -2.98 -6.92 11.04
C ARG A 88 -2.10 -6.55 9.86
N GLU A 89 -0.78 -6.71 9.97
CA GLU A 89 0.17 -6.36 8.91
C GLU A 89 0.07 -7.30 7.70
N ILE A 90 -0.23 -8.59 7.91
CA ILE A 90 -0.13 -9.60 6.84
C ILE A 90 -1.46 -10.08 6.27
N LEU A 91 -2.56 -10.01 7.03
CA LEU A 91 -3.87 -10.50 6.57
C LEU A 91 -4.75 -9.41 5.96
N THR A 92 -4.49 -8.14 6.31
CA THR A 92 -5.21 -7.01 5.71
C THR A 92 -4.71 -6.75 4.29
N ASN A 93 -5.61 -6.23 3.46
CA ASN A 93 -5.37 -5.98 2.05
C ASN A 93 -5.75 -4.55 1.69
N HIS A 94 -5.24 -4.09 0.56
CA HIS A 94 -5.69 -2.87 -0.08
C HIS A 94 -7.20 -2.92 -0.39
N PRO A 95 -7.94 -1.81 -0.27
CA PRO A 95 -9.34 -1.76 -0.65
C PRO A 95 -9.53 -2.09 -2.12
N PHE A 96 -10.20 -3.22 -2.40
CA PHE A 96 -10.44 -3.64 -3.77
C PHE A 96 -11.93 -3.62 -4.14
N THR A 97 -12.79 -4.05 -3.22
CA THR A 97 -14.25 -4.11 -3.47
C THR A 97 -14.96 -2.81 -3.10
N ILE A 98 -16.16 -2.60 -3.63
CA ILE A 98 -17.04 -1.49 -3.21
C ILE A 98 -17.23 -1.50 -1.68
N ALA A 99 -17.40 -2.67 -1.06
CA ALA A 99 -17.55 -2.80 0.38
C ALA A 99 -16.29 -2.35 1.14
N ASP A 100 -15.10 -2.64 0.62
CA ASP A 100 -13.83 -2.20 1.20
C ASP A 100 -13.68 -0.68 1.17
N TYR A 101 -13.99 -0.05 0.03
CA TYR A 101 -14.01 1.42 -0.05
C TYR A 101 -15.05 2.03 0.89
N ARG A 102 -16.22 1.40 1.04
CA ARG A 102 -17.21 1.85 2.04
C ARG A 102 -16.61 1.80 3.45
N LYS A 103 -15.98 0.69 3.85
CA LYS A 103 -15.29 0.60 5.15
C LYS A 103 -14.21 1.67 5.30
N LEU A 104 -13.37 1.84 4.27
CA LEU A 104 -12.27 2.81 4.24
C LEU A 104 -12.76 4.26 4.47
N LEU A 105 -13.88 4.63 3.84
CA LEU A 105 -14.47 5.96 3.94
C LEU A 105 -15.22 6.16 5.26
N ILE A 106 -15.99 5.16 5.70
CA ILE A 106 -16.72 5.23 6.97
C ILE A 106 -15.76 5.37 8.15
N ASP A 107 -14.56 4.81 8.06
CA ASP A 107 -13.52 4.96 9.08
C ASP A 107 -12.96 6.40 9.21
N ILE A 108 -13.32 7.33 8.32
CA ILE A 108 -12.92 8.75 8.41
C ILE A 108 -13.82 9.48 9.42
N ASP A 109 -13.21 10.20 10.37
CA ASP A 109 -13.92 11.07 11.31
C ASP A 109 -14.81 12.09 10.55
N GLY A 110 -16.11 12.13 10.90
CA GLY A 110 -17.12 12.98 10.28
C GLY A 110 -18.02 12.28 9.25
N ILE A 111 -17.78 11.00 8.91
CA ILE A 111 -18.58 10.24 7.94
C ILE A 111 -19.47 9.18 8.61
N ASN A 112 -20.78 9.34 8.57
CA ASN A 112 -21.73 8.35 9.07
C ASN A 112 -21.83 7.14 8.12
N ASN A 113 -21.92 7.38 6.81
CA ASN A 113 -21.97 6.32 5.80
C ASN A 113 -21.38 6.82 4.47
N ALA A 114 -21.00 5.89 3.61
CA ALA A 114 -20.52 6.20 2.27
C ALA A 114 -20.96 5.12 1.28
N TRP A 115 -21.12 5.50 0.03
CA TRP A 115 -21.46 4.59 -1.06
C TRP A 115 -20.62 4.91 -2.31
N LEU A 116 -20.22 3.87 -3.01
CA LEU A 116 -19.56 3.95 -4.32
C LEU A 116 -20.49 3.34 -5.36
N TYR A 117 -20.72 4.06 -6.46
CA TYR A 117 -21.51 3.61 -7.59
C TYR A 117 -20.68 3.70 -8.86
N PRO A 118 -20.75 2.72 -9.79
CA PRO A 118 -20.17 2.89 -11.11
C PRO A 118 -20.76 4.14 -11.79
N ALA A 119 -19.90 5.00 -12.31
CA ALA A 119 -20.31 6.21 -13.00
C ALA A 119 -21.11 5.84 -14.27
N GLY A 120 -22.20 6.55 -14.50
CA GLY A 120 -23.05 6.34 -15.68
C GLY A 120 -22.39 6.77 -17.00
N SER A 121 -21.50 7.77 -16.92
CA SER A 121 -20.72 8.32 -18.03
C SER A 121 -19.40 8.90 -17.52
N PRO A 122 -18.36 8.98 -18.35
CA PRO A 122 -17.20 9.83 -18.08
C PRO A 122 -17.59 11.32 -18.02
N GLU A 123 -16.64 12.17 -17.64
CA GLU A 123 -16.78 13.62 -17.62
C GLU A 123 -17.23 14.18 -18.97
N VAL A 124 -16.67 13.62 -20.05
CA VAL A 124 -17.03 13.95 -21.44
C VAL A 124 -17.42 12.66 -22.17
N PRO A 125 -18.66 12.54 -22.67
CA PRO A 125 -19.08 11.37 -23.45
C PRO A 125 -18.24 11.18 -24.71
N ILE A 126 -17.83 9.93 -24.97
CA ILE A 126 -17.06 9.55 -26.17
C ILE A 126 -17.96 8.71 -27.08
N PHE A 127 -17.80 8.90 -28.38
CA PHE A 127 -18.58 8.24 -29.42
C PHE A 127 -17.66 7.62 -30.47
N TYR A 128 -18.12 6.55 -31.10
CA TYR A 128 -17.40 5.94 -32.23
C TYR A 128 -17.96 6.44 -33.56
N ASP A 129 -17.06 6.82 -34.47
CA ASP A 129 -17.38 7.11 -35.86
C ASP A 129 -17.18 5.87 -36.74
N HIS A 130 -18.26 5.37 -37.35
CA HIS A 130 -18.19 4.21 -38.25
C HIS A 130 -17.59 4.52 -39.62
N VAL A 131 -17.57 5.79 -40.04
CA VAL A 131 -17.04 6.22 -41.34
C VAL A 131 -15.53 6.32 -41.27
N ASP A 132 -15.04 7.10 -40.31
CA ASP A 132 -13.61 7.37 -40.15
C ASP A 132 -12.91 6.29 -39.30
N LYS A 133 -13.67 5.41 -38.64
CA LYS A 133 -13.18 4.35 -37.75
C LYS A 133 -12.34 4.90 -36.59
N THR A 134 -12.74 6.04 -36.05
CA THR A 134 -12.05 6.77 -34.99
C THR A 134 -13.00 7.06 -33.82
N LEU A 135 -12.43 7.41 -32.68
CA LEU A 135 -13.20 7.98 -31.58
C LEU A 135 -13.40 9.49 -31.82
N GLN A 136 -14.56 10.00 -31.41
CA GLN A 136 -14.88 11.43 -31.46
C GLN A 136 -15.75 11.85 -30.26
N LEU A 137 -15.83 13.15 -30.02
CA LEU A 137 -16.59 13.75 -28.93
C LEU A 137 -17.97 14.25 -29.39
N THR A 138 -18.17 14.37 -30.70
CA THR A 138 -19.46 14.66 -31.32
C THR A 138 -20.40 13.47 -31.22
N THR A 139 -21.65 13.72 -30.83
CA THR A 139 -22.63 12.67 -30.58
C THR A 139 -22.91 11.83 -31.84
N THR A 140 -22.78 10.52 -31.70
CA THR A 140 -23.23 9.52 -32.69
C THR A 140 -24.19 8.51 -32.05
N ASP A 141 -24.73 7.60 -32.87
CA ASP A 141 -25.59 6.51 -32.41
C ASP A 141 -24.82 5.43 -31.61
N THR A 142 -23.49 5.53 -31.49
CA THR A 142 -22.63 4.51 -30.84
C THR A 142 -21.79 5.15 -29.72
N PRO A 143 -22.34 5.32 -28.50
CA PRO A 143 -21.57 5.79 -27.36
C PRO A 143 -20.58 4.72 -26.88
N VAL A 144 -19.37 5.17 -26.55
CA VAL A 144 -18.32 4.33 -25.95
C VAL A 144 -18.41 4.46 -24.43
N ARG A 145 -18.60 3.32 -23.76
CA ARG A 145 -18.71 3.26 -22.30
C ARG A 145 -17.34 2.98 -21.69
N ILE A 146 -16.83 3.93 -20.91
CA ILE A 146 -15.66 3.73 -20.06
C ILE A 146 -16.11 3.14 -18.72
N ASN A 147 -15.52 2.02 -18.34
CA ASN A 147 -15.70 1.33 -17.06
C ASN A 147 -14.54 1.64 -16.10
N GLY A 148 -14.65 1.23 -14.84
CA GLY A 148 -13.65 1.56 -13.81
C GLY A 148 -13.76 3.00 -13.27
N LEU A 149 -14.84 3.71 -13.61
CA LEU A 149 -15.14 5.06 -13.11
C LEU A 149 -16.22 4.99 -12.03
N TYR A 150 -16.06 5.75 -10.94
CA TYR A 150 -16.98 5.70 -9.80
C TYR A 150 -17.44 7.08 -9.31
N ASP A 151 -18.71 7.16 -8.90
CA ASP A 151 -19.29 8.25 -8.12
C ASP A 151 -19.30 7.87 -6.63
N VAL A 152 -18.78 8.76 -5.80
CA VAL A 152 -18.74 8.62 -4.34
C VAL A 152 -19.80 9.51 -3.71
N VAL A 153 -20.65 8.91 -2.87
CA VAL A 153 -21.74 9.57 -2.17
C VAL A 153 -21.51 9.48 -0.67
N LEU A 154 -21.49 10.62 0.02
CA LEU A 154 -21.15 10.73 1.44
C LEU A 154 -22.35 11.14 2.28
N ASP A 155 -22.50 10.48 3.44
CA ASP A 155 -23.42 10.84 4.52
C ASP A 155 -22.59 11.19 5.75
N PHE A 156 -22.80 12.38 6.31
CA PHE A 156 -21.98 12.91 7.37
C PHE A 156 -22.52 12.56 8.76
N ASP A 157 -21.61 12.48 9.74
CA ASP A 157 -21.95 12.38 11.15
C ASP A 157 -22.52 13.72 11.67
N ASN A 158 -23.23 13.66 12.80
CA ASN A 158 -23.55 14.88 13.55
C ASN A 158 -22.32 15.33 14.33
N GLU A 159 -22.04 16.63 14.35
CA GLU A 159 -20.88 17.20 15.04
C GLU A 159 -21.28 18.38 15.92
N GLU A 160 -20.97 18.34 17.22
CA GLU A 160 -21.18 19.48 18.11
C GLU A 160 -20.08 20.54 17.91
N PRO A 161 -20.41 21.86 17.87
CA PRO A 161 -21.73 22.46 18.08
C PRO A 161 -22.58 22.64 16.80
N TYR A 162 -22.14 22.13 15.65
CA TYR A 162 -22.73 22.40 14.32
C TYR A 162 -23.98 21.56 13.97
N GLY A 163 -24.29 20.54 14.75
CA GLY A 163 -25.45 19.67 14.56
C GLY A 163 -25.30 18.70 13.38
N ASP A 164 -26.37 18.50 12.63
CA ASP A 164 -26.40 17.63 11.45
C ASP A 164 -25.66 18.28 10.28
N LEU A 165 -24.51 17.71 9.90
CA LEU A 165 -23.69 18.20 8.78
C LEU A 165 -24.32 17.92 7.41
N ASN A 166 -25.37 17.10 7.33
CA ASN A 166 -26.10 16.84 6.09
C ASN A 166 -27.12 17.94 5.76
N SER A 167 -27.44 18.82 6.70
CA SER A 167 -28.28 20.00 6.48
C SER A 167 -27.46 21.27 6.53
N GLY A 168 -27.92 22.34 5.86
CA GLY A 168 -27.37 23.67 6.08
C GLY A 168 -27.86 24.30 7.39
N ASP A 169 -28.86 23.69 8.03
CA ASP A 169 -29.59 24.26 9.15
C ASP A 169 -28.66 24.62 10.31
N VAL A 170 -28.94 25.78 10.93
CA VAL A 170 -28.25 26.25 12.13
C VAL A 170 -29.28 26.42 13.23
N GLU A 171 -29.10 25.70 14.34
CA GLU A 171 -29.90 25.88 15.53
C GLU A 171 -29.33 27.02 16.39
N TRP A 172 -30.19 27.95 16.80
CA TRP A 172 -29.83 29.03 17.70
C TRP A 172 -30.71 28.99 18.96
N ILE A 173 -30.06 28.91 20.11
CA ILE A 173 -30.70 28.89 21.42
C ILE A 173 -30.59 30.29 22.02
N SER A 174 -31.70 30.81 22.55
CA SER A 174 -31.70 32.11 23.21
C SER A 174 -30.74 32.11 24.42
N PRO A 175 -30.11 33.25 24.78
CA PRO A 175 -29.14 33.29 25.89
C PRO A 175 -29.69 32.81 27.25
N ASP A 176 -31.01 32.89 27.43
CA ASP A 176 -31.75 32.42 28.60
C ASP A 176 -32.31 30.99 28.45
N GLY A 177 -32.15 30.36 27.28
CA GLY A 177 -32.63 29.00 26.96
C GLY A 177 -34.16 28.88 26.85
N GLU A 178 -34.88 30.00 26.90
CA GLU A 178 -36.35 30.00 26.87
C GLU A 178 -36.91 29.58 25.51
N PHE A 179 -36.21 29.88 24.41
CA PHE A 179 -36.66 29.56 23.06
C PHE A 179 -35.51 29.13 22.14
N VAL A 180 -35.88 28.42 21.07
CA VAL A 180 -34.95 27.87 20.08
C VAL A 180 -35.46 28.18 18.69
N LEU A 181 -34.59 28.72 17.84
CA LEU A 181 -34.83 28.99 16.43
C LEU A 181 -34.05 28.00 15.58
N ASN A 182 -34.69 27.40 14.57
CA ASN A 182 -34.01 26.65 13.53
C ASN A 182 -33.95 27.53 12.27
N ILE A 183 -32.74 27.72 11.75
CA ILE A 183 -32.47 28.60 10.62
C ILE A 183 -32.15 27.70 9.44
N GLU A 184 -33.12 27.57 8.53
CA GLU A 184 -33.07 26.66 7.38
C GLU A 184 -32.23 27.28 6.27
N LEU A 185 -30.99 26.83 6.16
CA LEU A 185 -29.99 27.29 5.20
C LEU A 185 -29.67 26.19 4.18
N PRO A 186 -29.17 26.54 2.98
CA PRO A 186 -28.80 25.56 1.96
C PRO A 186 -27.68 24.62 2.45
N SER A 187 -27.74 23.34 2.06
CA SER A 187 -26.67 22.38 2.34
C SER A 187 -25.39 22.70 1.55
N TYR A 188 -24.27 22.08 1.94
CA TYR A 188 -22.97 22.26 1.28
C TYR A 188 -23.03 22.06 -0.25
N GLY A 189 -23.80 21.07 -0.75
CA GLY A 189 -23.95 20.84 -2.18
C GLY A 189 -24.73 21.92 -2.97
N ALA A 190 -25.40 22.85 -2.30
CA ALA A 190 -26.31 23.83 -2.91
C ALA A 190 -25.78 25.27 -2.88
N ILE A 191 -24.54 25.48 -2.41
CA ILE A 191 -23.91 26.80 -2.32
C ILE A 191 -22.74 26.96 -3.30
N ASP A 192 -22.39 28.22 -3.55
CA ASP A 192 -21.14 28.56 -4.20
C ASP A 192 -19.96 28.37 -3.21
N ARG A 193 -19.06 27.45 -3.53
CA ARG A 193 -17.90 27.10 -2.69
C ARG A 193 -16.86 28.21 -2.59
N ALA A 194 -16.90 29.22 -3.46
CA ALA A 194 -16.01 30.38 -3.36
C ALA A 194 -16.12 31.07 -1.99
N VAL A 195 -17.28 30.99 -1.32
CA VAL A 195 -17.49 31.53 0.04
C VAL A 195 -16.52 30.95 1.10
N LEU A 196 -16.02 29.74 0.88
CA LEU A 196 -15.10 29.05 1.81
C LEU A 196 -13.68 29.58 1.73
N LYS A 197 -13.32 30.18 0.59
CA LYS A 197 -11.97 30.63 0.24
C LYS A 197 -11.74 32.11 0.55
N THR A 198 -12.80 32.83 0.93
CA THR A 198 -12.73 34.27 1.18
C THR A 198 -12.97 34.60 2.65
N ASP A 199 -12.25 35.60 3.14
CA ASP A 199 -12.50 36.14 4.47
C ASP A 199 -13.76 37.00 4.45
N ILE A 200 -14.80 36.51 5.14
CA ILE A 200 -16.05 37.23 5.34
C ILE A 200 -15.83 38.33 6.38
N VAL A 201 -16.02 39.59 5.98
CA VAL A 201 -15.76 40.77 6.80
C VAL A 201 -17.03 41.25 7.51
N SER A 202 -18.18 41.09 6.87
CA SER A 202 -19.49 41.45 7.46
C SER A 202 -20.62 40.62 6.87
N ALA A 203 -21.72 40.50 7.61
CA ALA A 203 -22.93 39.84 7.16
C ALA A 203 -24.16 40.72 7.44
N THR A 204 -25.10 40.75 6.50
CA THR A 204 -26.39 41.46 6.66
C THR A 204 -27.54 40.58 6.19
N VAL A 205 -28.78 40.89 6.60
CA VAL A 205 -29.98 40.14 6.17
C VAL A 205 -30.90 41.07 5.39
N ALA A 206 -31.32 40.63 4.20
CA ALA A 206 -32.30 41.28 3.36
C ALA A 206 -33.61 40.46 3.27
N ASN A 207 -34.71 41.13 2.92
CA ASN A 207 -35.94 40.43 2.56
C ASN A 207 -35.80 39.78 1.18
N ALA A 208 -36.29 38.55 1.05
CA ALA A 208 -36.34 37.82 -0.20
C ALA A 208 -37.79 37.51 -0.61
N THR A 209 -37.99 37.14 -1.88
CA THR A 209 -39.29 36.72 -2.43
C THR A 209 -39.28 35.24 -2.75
N GLY A 210 -40.22 34.47 -2.20
CA GLY A 210 -40.35 33.04 -2.49
C GLY A 210 -40.50 32.19 -1.22
N LYS A 211 -40.08 30.91 -1.31
CA LYS A 211 -40.09 29.94 -0.20
C LYS A 211 -39.23 30.39 0.99
N TYR A 212 -38.11 31.05 0.70
CA TYR A 212 -37.19 31.59 1.69
C TYR A 212 -37.47 33.09 1.85
N PRO A 213 -38.03 33.53 3.00
CA PRO A 213 -38.41 34.93 3.21
C PRO A 213 -37.22 35.87 3.45
N TYR A 214 -36.03 35.31 3.72
CA TYR A 214 -34.83 36.07 4.06
C TYR A 214 -33.65 35.67 3.17
N GLU A 215 -32.71 36.59 2.98
CA GLU A 215 -31.45 36.37 2.28
C GLU A 215 -30.30 36.87 3.15
N LEU A 216 -29.37 35.98 3.49
CA LEU A 216 -28.14 36.28 4.19
C LEU A 216 -27.09 36.74 3.17
N VAL A 217 -26.64 37.98 3.32
CA VAL A 217 -25.67 38.63 2.44
C VAL A 217 -24.33 38.64 3.15
N LEU A 218 -23.39 37.82 2.67
CA LEU A 218 -22.03 37.70 3.18
C LEU A 218 -21.10 38.57 2.33
N ASN A 219 -20.49 39.59 2.93
CA ASN A 219 -19.58 40.50 2.25
C ASN A 219 -18.13 40.10 2.56
N ALA A 220 -17.38 39.80 1.50
CA ALA A 220 -15.97 39.45 1.57
C ALA A 220 -15.06 40.68 1.44
N ALA A 221 -13.78 40.53 1.82
CA ALA A 221 -12.78 41.60 1.78
C ALA A 221 -12.44 42.11 0.36
N GLU A 222 -12.65 41.29 -0.68
CA GLU A 222 -12.30 41.58 -2.08
C GLU A 222 -13.49 42.10 -2.92
N ASP A 223 -14.45 42.81 -2.31
CA ASP A 223 -15.70 43.26 -2.94
C ASP A 223 -16.62 42.12 -3.47
N ALA A 224 -16.30 40.85 -3.21
CA ALA A 224 -17.17 39.72 -3.49
C ALA A 224 -18.36 39.68 -2.50
N THR A 225 -19.55 39.33 -3.00
CA THR A 225 -20.76 39.23 -2.19
C THR A 225 -21.47 37.92 -2.48
N PHE A 226 -21.75 37.15 -1.42
CA PHE A 226 -22.48 35.89 -1.51
C PHE A 226 -23.88 36.04 -0.91
N LYS A 227 -24.89 35.56 -1.63
CA LYS A 227 -26.30 35.68 -1.24
C LYS A 227 -26.87 34.30 -0.96
N VAL A 228 -27.26 34.05 0.27
CA VAL A 228 -27.71 32.75 0.75
C VAL A 228 -29.18 32.85 1.21
N PRO A 229 -30.13 32.29 0.47
CA PRO A 229 -31.54 32.32 0.87
C PRO A 229 -31.78 31.42 2.09
N PHE A 230 -32.59 31.86 3.05
CA PHE A 230 -32.92 31.07 4.24
C PHE A 230 -34.33 31.34 4.78
N ALA A 231 -34.81 30.41 5.61
CA ALA A 231 -36.05 30.54 6.37
C ALA A 231 -35.80 30.35 7.87
N VAL A 232 -36.72 30.82 8.71
CA VAL A 232 -36.63 30.64 10.17
C VAL A 232 -37.88 29.96 10.67
N THR A 233 -37.70 28.86 11.39
CA THR A 233 -38.76 28.17 12.12
C THR A 233 -38.49 28.20 13.62
N VAL A 234 -39.56 28.28 14.42
CA VAL A 234 -39.42 28.33 15.88
C VAL A 234 -39.55 26.91 16.42
N ALA A 235 -38.42 26.32 16.80
CA ALA A 235 -38.35 24.96 17.32
C ALA A 235 -38.92 24.85 18.74
N LYS A 236 -38.70 25.86 19.58
CA LYS A 236 -39.24 25.98 20.94
C LYS A 236 -39.70 27.40 21.20
N HIS A 237 -40.94 27.56 21.69
CA HIS A 237 -41.47 28.85 22.13
C HIS A 237 -41.20 29.07 23.63
N PRO A 238 -41.06 30.33 24.07
CA PRO A 238 -40.93 30.67 25.48
C PRO A 238 -42.23 30.35 26.25
N SER A 239 -42.10 30.10 27.55
CA SER A 239 -43.24 29.73 28.42
C SER A 239 -44.32 30.83 28.51
N THR A 240 -43.96 32.07 28.18
CA THR A 240 -44.80 33.27 28.33
C THR A 240 -45.52 33.71 27.04
N GLY A 241 -45.36 33.02 25.90
CA GLY A 241 -46.06 33.36 24.66
C GLY A 241 -45.44 32.78 23.38
N LYS A 242 -46.01 33.13 22.21
CA LYS A 242 -45.46 32.76 20.90
C LYS A 242 -44.57 33.86 20.33
N ILE A 243 -43.48 33.46 19.69
CA ILE A 243 -42.61 34.37 18.93
C ILE A 243 -43.32 34.78 17.64
N THR A 244 -43.34 36.08 17.37
CA THR A 244 -43.98 36.67 16.18
C THR A 244 -42.96 36.93 15.07
N ALA A 245 -43.43 37.00 13.82
CA ALA A 245 -42.57 37.30 12.68
C ALA A 245 -41.84 38.66 12.79
N ALA A 246 -42.46 39.65 13.45
CA ALA A 246 -41.83 40.94 13.72
C ALA A 246 -40.63 40.81 14.68
N GLN A 247 -40.77 39.99 15.73
CA GLN A 247 -39.67 39.73 16.67
C GLN A 247 -38.52 38.96 16.01
N ILE A 248 -38.83 38.03 15.09
CA ILE A 248 -37.81 37.34 14.29
C ILE A 248 -37.08 38.36 13.41
N TRP A 249 -37.80 39.27 12.74
CA TRP A 249 -37.18 40.30 11.93
C TRP A 249 -36.28 41.22 12.74
N ASP A 250 -36.72 41.71 13.90
CA ASP A 250 -35.91 42.56 14.77
C ASP A 250 -34.61 41.87 15.21
N LEU A 251 -34.66 40.56 15.49
CA LEU A 251 -33.49 39.75 15.82
C LEU A 251 -32.54 39.60 14.62
N LEU A 252 -33.08 39.34 13.42
CA LEU A 252 -32.32 39.24 12.17
C LEU A 252 -31.66 40.57 11.75
N GLN A 253 -32.02 41.70 12.37
CA GLN A 253 -31.37 43.00 12.14
C GLN A 253 -30.33 43.34 13.23
N ALA A 254 -30.19 42.52 14.28
CA ALA A 254 -29.18 42.72 15.30
C ALA A 254 -27.80 42.26 14.80
N GLU A 255 -26.85 43.20 14.71
CA GLU A 255 -25.50 42.97 14.17
C GLU A 255 -24.79 41.77 14.82
N GLY A 256 -24.88 41.64 16.14
CA GLY A 256 -24.26 40.51 16.86
C GLY A 256 -24.88 39.16 16.53
N PHE A 257 -26.19 39.09 16.29
CA PHE A 257 -26.87 37.85 15.91
C PHE A 257 -26.50 37.42 14.50
N VAL A 258 -26.54 38.35 13.54
CA VAL A 258 -26.25 38.05 12.13
C VAL A 258 -24.79 37.64 11.95
N SER A 259 -23.85 38.29 12.64
CA SER A 259 -22.44 37.87 12.64
C SER A 259 -22.29 36.45 13.16
N GLN A 260 -22.90 36.12 14.31
CA GLN A 260 -22.83 34.77 14.88
C GLN A 260 -23.46 33.71 13.97
N LEU A 261 -24.57 34.03 13.30
CA LEU A 261 -25.21 33.14 12.33
C LEU A 261 -24.29 32.88 11.14
N ALA A 262 -23.74 33.94 10.55
CA ALA A 262 -22.82 33.85 9.42
C ALA A 262 -21.57 33.05 9.80
N ASP A 263 -20.98 33.34 10.96
CA ASP A 263 -19.82 32.61 11.48
C ASP A 263 -20.15 31.12 11.68
N SER A 264 -21.26 30.81 12.35
CA SER A 264 -21.66 29.42 12.61
C SER A 264 -21.90 28.64 11.31
N TYR A 265 -22.58 29.26 10.34
CA TYR A 265 -22.84 28.65 9.04
C TYR A 265 -21.55 28.44 8.23
N VAL A 266 -20.70 29.47 8.11
CA VAL A 266 -19.44 29.36 7.37
C VAL A 266 -18.49 28.35 8.02
N GLN A 267 -18.41 28.32 9.36
CA GLN A 267 -17.59 27.32 10.06
C GLN A 267 -18.13 25.90 9.85
N LYS A 268 -19.46 25.69 9.91
CA LYS A 268 -20.08 24.41 9.58
C LYS A 268 -19.71 23.94 8.17
N LEU A 269 -19.76 24.83 7.18
CA LEU A 269 -19.37 24.50 5.81
C LEU A 269 -17.87 24.20 5.69
N LYS A 270 -17.00 24.90 6.45
CA LYS A 270 -15.55 24.62 6.51
C LYS A 270 -15.25 23.25 7.11
N VAL A 271 -16.00 22.82 8.12
CA VAL A 271 -15.89 21.46 8.69
C VAL A 271 -16.23 20.40 7.63
N ILE A 272 -17.33 20.59 6.90
CA ILE A 272 -17.73 19.69 5.81
C ILE A 272 -16.65 19.67 4.70
N ASP A 273 -16.10 20.83 4.33
CA ASP A 273 -15.03 20.97 3.34
C ASP A 273 -13.76 20.21 3.75
N ASP A 274 -13.38 20.27 5.03
CA ASP A 274 -12.25 19.52 5.58
C ASP A 274 -12.51 18.00 5.54
N VAL A 275 -13.75 17.54 5.78
CA VAL A 275 -14.11 16.11 5.57
C VAL A 275 -13.94 15.72 4.10
N PHE A 276 -14.40 16.55 3.14
CA PHE A 276 -14.20 16.28 1.71
C PHE A 276 -12.71 16.19 1.36
N LYS A 277 -11.87 17.10 1.89
CA LYS A 277 -10.41 17.05 1.69
C LYS A 277 -9.79 15.76 2.23
N ARG A 278 -10.20 15.31 3.43
CA ARG A 278 -9.80 14.01 3.98
C ARG A 278 -10.22 12.83 3.10
N VAL A 279 -11.44 12.86 2.57
CA VAL A 279 -11.97 11.83 1.66
C VAL A 279 -11.17 11.78 0.37
N THR A 280 -10.94 12.93 -0.26
CA THR A 280 -10.15 13.00 -1.50
C THR A 280 -8.74 12.47 -1.28
N ARG A 281 -8.06 12.86 -0.20
CA ARG A 281 -6.74 12.33 0.18
C ARG A 281 -6.78 10.80 0.35
N ARG A 282 -7.80 10.28 1.04
CA ARG A 282 -7.95 8.84 1.29
C ARG A 282 -8.22 8.05 0.02
N LEU A 283 -9.11 8.53 -0.85
CA LEU A 283 -9.43 7.92 -2.14
C LEU A 283 -8.21 7.89 -3.07
N GLN A 284 -7.52 9.02 -3.24
CA GLN A 284 -6.37 9.12 -4.15
C GLN A 284 -5.17 8.29 -3.68
N SER A 285 -4.95 8.21 -2.37
CA SER A 285 -3.91 7.32 -1.80
C SER A 285 -4.26 5.83 -1.88
N HIS A 286 -5.53 5.47 -2.10
CA HIS A 286 -6.00 4.09 -2.13
C HIS A 286 -6.69 3.72 -3.45
N ARG A 287 -6.37 4.42 -4.54
CA ARG A 287 -6.98 4.17 -5.84
C ARG A 287 -6.49 2.84 -6.41
N ASN A 288 -7.40 2.04 -6.97
CA ASN A 288 -7.04 0.82 -7.69
C ASN A 288 -6.46 1.12 -9.07
N LEU A 289 -5.66 0.18 -9.58
CA LEU A 289 -5.10 0.21 -10.93
C LEU A 289 -6.21 0.21 -11.99
N CYS A 290 -6.10 1.12 -12.96
CA CYS A 290 -7.05 1.35 -14.04
C CYS A 290 -8.46 1.76 -13.59
N GLU A 291 -8.62 2.28 -12.37
CA GLU A 291 -9.87 2.82 -11.85
C GLU A 291 -9.72 4.29 -11.41
N ASP A 292 -10.79 5.08 -11.44
CA ASP A 292 -10.76 6.48 -11.00
C ASP A 292 -12.11 6.98 -10.46
N PHE A 293 -12.08 8.08 -9.71
CA PHE A 293 -13.26 8.70 -9.09
C PHE A 293 -13.67 9.93 -9.90
N VAL A 294 -14.89 9.92 -10.44
CA VAL A 294 -15.43 11.02 -11.27
C VAL A 294 -15.98 12.14 -10.39
N SER A 295 -16.71 11.78 -9.32
CA SER A 295 -17.29 12.77 -8.42
C SER A 295 -17.32 12.29 -6.98
N VAL A 296 -17.15 13.23 -6.05
CA VAL A 296 -17.38 13.03 -4.61
C VAL A 296 -18.43 14.05 -4.18
N LYS A 297 -19.60 13.59 -3.76
CA LYS A 297 -20.74 14.45 -3.44
C LYS A 297 -21.43 14.05 -2.15
N GLN A 298 -22.11 15.02 -1.55
CA GLN A 298 -23.00 14.78 -0.43
C GLN A 298 -24.25 14.02 -0.90
N VAL A 299 -24.74 13.10 -0.06
CA VAL A 299 -26.00 12.39 -0.31
C VAL A 299 -27.18 13.36 -0.35
N SER A 300 -28.01 13.24 -1.37
CA SER A 300 -29.29 13.95 -1.43
C SER A 300 -30.32 13.19 -0.62
N TYR A 301 -31.25 13.88 0.02
CA TYR A 301 -32.29 13.24 0.83
C TYR A 301 -33.69 13.47 0.25
N GLU A 302 -34.57 12.50 0.45
CA GLU A 302 -36.01 12.60 0.16
C GLU A 302 -36.77 12.45 1.48
N GLU A 303 -37.55 13.48 1.85
CA GLU A 303 -38.35 13.42 3.07
C GLU A 303 -39.60 12.56 2.88
N VAL A 304 -39.85 11.65 3.82
CA VAL A 304 -41.02 10.77 3.84
C VAL A 304 -41.81 11.01 5.11
N ALA A 305 -43.10 11.33 4.99
CA ALA A 305 -44.02 11.40 6.11
C ALA A 305 -44.93 10.17 6.14
N LEU A 306 -45.23 9.70 7.35
CA LEU A 306 -46.09 8.54 7.59
C LEU A 306 -47.36 8.99 8.32
N CYS A 307 -48.51 8.55 7.81
CA CYS A 307 -49.79 8.67 8.49
C CYS A 307 -50.28 7.27 8.87
N MET A 308 -50.64 7.04 10.14
CA MET A 308 -51.14 5.74 10.58
C MET A 308 -51.98 5.83 11.86
N ASP A 309 -52.81 4.81 12.06
CA ASP A 309 -53.55 4.57 13.30
C ASP A 309 -52.90 3.40 14.07
N VAL A 310 -52.62 3.57 15.35
CA VAL A 310 -51.94 2.55 16.18
C VAL A 310 -52.79 2.21 17.39
N ASP A 311 -53.24 0.96 17.50
CA ASP A 311 -53.86 0.45 18.73
C ASP A 311 -52.77 0.09 19.73
N ILE A 312 -52.87 0.61 20.96
CA ILE A 312 -51.91 0.35 22.02
C ILE A 312 -52.59 -0.20 23.28
N SER A 313 -51.82 -0.88 24.11
CA SER A 313 -52.30 -1.39 25.39
C SER A 313 -52.67 -0.23 26.33
N PRO A 314 -53.67 -0.39 27.22
CA PRO A 314 -54.13 0.69 28.09
C PRO A 314 -53.04 1.28 29.01
N GLU A 315 -52.14 0.43 29.49
CA GLU A 315 -51.10 0.74 30.48
C GLU A 315 -49.84 1.36 29.87
N THR A 316 -49.71 1.37 28.53
CA THR A 316 -48.50 1.81 27.84
C THR A 316 -48.40 3.34 27.76
N ASP A 317 -47.21 3.89 27.96
CA ASP A 317 -46.90 5.30 27.75
C ASP A 317 -46.95 5.66 26.24
N ILE A 318 -47.76 6.66 25.87
CA ILE A 318 -48.01 7.02 24.46
C ILE A 318 -46.78 7.73 23.88
N GLU A 319 -46.19 8.63 24.66
CA GLU A 319 -45.02 9.42 24.30
C GLU A 319 -43.81 8.51 24.05
N TYR A 320 -43.60 7.53 24.93
CA TYR A 320 -42.57 6.51 24.73
C TYR A 320 -42.80 5.68 23.47
N VAL A 321 -44.02 5.18 23.25
CA VAL A 321 -44.33 4.37 22.05
C VAL A 321 -44.14 5.19 20.78
N GLN A 322 -44.58 6.44 20.76
CA GLN A 322 -44.40 7.29 19.58
C GLN A 322 -42.91 7.53 19.29
N ALA A 323 -42.10 7.77 20.33
CA ALA A 323 -40.65 7.89 20.18
C ALA A 323 -40.02 6.59 19.66
N ALA A 324 -40.43 5.42 20.20
CA ALA A 324 -39.98 4.11 19.75
C ALA A 324 -40.39 3.80 18.29
N LEU A 325 -41.60 4.19 17.87
CA LEU A 325 -42.07 4.07 16.49
C LEU A 325 -41.19 4.89 15.55
N PHE A 326 -41.00 6.19 15.85
CA PHE A 326 -40.14 7.06 15.05
C PHE A 326 -38.71 6.53 14.98
N PHE A 327 -38.15 6.09 16.09
CA PHE A 327 -36.83 5.50 16.14
C PHE A 327 -36.73 4.22 15.29
N ALA A 328 -37.68 3.29 15.40
CA ALA A 328 -37.70 2.07 14.61
C ALA A 328 -37.81 2.36 13.10
N ILE A 329 -38.64 3.32 12.72
CA ILE A 329 -38.79 3.77 11.32
C ILE A 329 -37.48 4.40 10.84
N GLU A 330 -36.90 5.34 11.57
CA GLU A 330 -35.62 5.96 11.21
C GLU A 330 -34.52 4.92 11.04
N ASN A 331 -34.46 3.93 11.92
CA ASN A 331 -33.49 2.84 11.87
C ASN A 331 -33.70 1.91 10.67
N TYR A 332 -34.95 1.74 10.24
CA TYR A 332 -35.29 0.99 9.03
C TYR A 332 -34.91 1.76 7.77
N LEU A 333 -35.18 3.06 7.73
CA LEU A 333 -34.86 3.94 6.60
C LEU A 333 -33.35 4.14 6.45
N ASN A 334 -32.65 4.36 7.56
CA ASN A 334 -31.22 4.62 7.63
C ASN A 334 -30.58 3.86 8.81
N PRO A 335 -30.26 2.56 8.62
CA PRO A 335 -29.56 1.79 9.64
C PRO A 335 -28.13 2.32 9.85
N SER A 336 -27.67 2.32 11.11
CA SER A 336 -26.33 2.76 11.50
C SER A 336 -25.29 1.69 11.23
N VAL A 337 -24.05 2.11 10.94
CA VAL A 337 -22.90 1.22 10.85
C VAL A 337 -22.21 1.18 12.21
N ASN A 338 -22.03 -0.01 12.78
CA ASN A 338 -21.42 -0.19 14.10
C ASN A 338 -19.94 -0.56 13.98
N PHE A 339 -19.15 -0.12 14.97
CA PHE A 339 -17.75 -0.49 15.12
C PHE A 339 -17.55 -1.43 16.32
N TYR A 340 -16.81 -2.51 16.09
CA TYR A 340 -16.50 -3.55 17.07
C TYR A 340 -15.02 -3.57 17.41
N SER A 341 -14.70 -3.91 18.66
CA SER A 341 -13.34 -4.27 19.08
C SER A 341 -12.95 -5.67 18.60
N LEU A 342 -11.64 -5.96 18.54
CA LEU A 342 -11.15 -7.31 18.27
C LEU A 342 -11.75 -8.34 19.24
N LYS A 343 -11.81 -8.00 20.52
CA LYS A 343 -12.35 -8.87 21.56
C LYS A 343 -13.83 -9.19 21.36
N GLU A 344 -14.65 -8.21 21.02
CA GLU A 344 -16.08 -8.42 20.77
C GLU A 344 -16.30 -9.38 19.61
N LEU A 345 -15.56 -9.23 18.50
CA LEU A 345 -15.68 -10.15 17.37
C LEU A 345 -15.21 -11.57 17.71
N LEU A 346 -14.12 -11.71 18.47
CA LEU A 346 -13.66 -13.02 18.96
C LEU A 346 -14.69 -13.66 19.91
N ASP A 347 -15.28 -12.89 20.82
CA ASP A 347 -16.34 -13.36 21.72
C ASP A 347 -17.63 -13.72 20.97
N MET A 348 -17.89 -13.09 19.81
CA MET A 348 -18.95 -13.45 18.86
C MET A 348 -18.63 -14.70 18.01
N GLY A 349 -17.41 -15.22 18.10
CA GLY A 349 -16.99 -16.45 17.41
C GLY A 349 -16.43 -16.25 16.00
N TRP A 350 -15.99 -15.05 15.64
CA TRP A 350 -15.33 -14.79 14.36
C TRP A 350 -13.91 -15.38 14.33
N GLU A 351 -13.50 -15.89 13.17
CA GLU A 351 -12.12 -16.32 12.96
C GLU A 351 -11.21 -15.12 12.68
N VAL A 352 -9.95 -15.20 13.12
CA VAL A 352 -8.95 -14.11 12.95
C VAL A 352 -8.78 -13.74 11.48
N SER A 353 -8.78 -14.73 10.58
CA SER A 353 -8.70 -14.48 9.14
C SER A 353 -9.88 -13.69 8.59
N ASP A 354 -11.08 -13.89 9.12
CA ASP A 354 -12.28 -13.18 8.69
C ASP A 354 -12.33 -11.75 9.26
N ILE A 355 -11.84 -11.56 10.49
CA ILE A 355 -11.77 -10.24 11.16
C ILE A 355 -10.83 -9.30 10.39
N TYR A 356 -9.66 -9.79 9.99
CA TYR A 356 -8.65 -8.99 9.27
C TYR A 356 -8.83 -9.04 7.75
N ASN A 357 -9.91 -9.64 7.24
CA ASN A 357 -10.17 -9.66 5.81
C ASN A 357 -10.61 -8.27 5.29
N GLY A 358 -9.88 -7.78 4.29
CA GLY A 358 -10.08 -6.46 3.69
C GLY A 358 -9.20 -5.39 4.34
N VAL A 359 -9.73 -4.17 4.42
CA VAL A 359 -8.96 -2.97 4.78
C VAL A 359 -8.58 -2.93 6.26
N ALA A 360 -7.35 -2.48 6.54
CA ALA A 360 -6.92 -2.13 7.89
C ALA A 360 -7.59 -0.82 8.37
N LEU A 361 -8.62 -0.94 9.19
CA LEU A 361 -9.35 0.20 9.77
C LEU A 361 -8.67 0.71 11.04
N THR A 362 -8.90 1.99 11.39
CA THR A 362 -8.32 2.64 12.57
C THR A 362 -9.26 2.68 13.77
N ASN A 363 -10.57 2.73 13.56
CA ASN A 363 -11.58 2.89 14.61
C ASN A 363 -12.28 1.56 14.99
N GLY A 364 -11.62 0.42 14.82
CA GLY A 364 -12.16 -0.92 15.11
C GLY A 364 -12.50 -1.71 13.84
N PHE A 365 -13.45 -2.63 13.92
CA PHE A 365 -13.88 -3.49 12.82
C PHE A 365 -15.35 -3.29 12.48
N ILE A 366 -15.71 -3.50 11.22
CA ILE A 366 -17.08 -3.37 10.72
C ILE A 366 -17.55 -4.74 10.23
N ASP A 367 -18.71 -5.21 10.72
CA ASP A 367 -19.33 -6.44 10.21
C ASP A 367 -19.80 -6.22 8.75
N PRO A 368 -19.29 -7.00 7.78
CA PRO A 368 -19.71 -6.91 6.38
C PRO A 368 -21.22 -7.08 6.16
N LYS A 369 -21.92 -7.89 6.97
CA LYS A 369 -23.37 -8.11 6.85
C LYS A 369 -24.15 -6.89 7.31
N GLU A 370 -23.73 -6.25 8.39
CA GLU A 370 -24.33 -5.00 8.86
C GLU A 370 -24.08 -3.87 7.85
N LEU A 371 -22.86 -3.79 7.31
CA LEU A 371 -22.52 -2.81 6.27
C LEU A 371 -23.39 -2.96 5.02
N GLU A 372 -23.66 -4.19 4.58
CA GLU A 372 -24.53 -4.42 3.43
C GLU A 372 -26.00 -4.09 3.72
N ALA A 373 -26.44 -4.21 4.97
CA ALA A 373 -27.77 -3.74 5.37
C ALA A 373 -27.94 -2.22 5.32
N THR A 374 -26.84 -1.45 5.25
CA THR A 374 -26.84 0.03 5.19
C THR A 374 -26.73 0.61 3.78
N GLN A 375 -27.05 -0.16 2.75
CA GLN A 375 -27.21 0.33 1.38
C GLN A 375 -28.41 1.30 1.27
N LEU A 376 -28.33 2.27 0.34
CA LEU A 376 -29.45 3.18 0.08
C LEU A 376 -30.66 2.39 -0.45
N ARG A 377 -31.81 2.55 0.21
CA ARG A 377 -33.05 1.89 -0.20
C ARG A 377 -33.61 2.55 -1.45
N THR A 378 -34.00 1.73 -2.42
CA THR A 378 -34.73 2.17 -3.62
C THR A 378 -36.24 2.07 -3.47
N HIS A 379 -36.72 1.27 -2.51
CA HIS A 379 -38.14 1.03 -2.26
C HIS A 379 -38.42 0.93 -0.75
N LEU A 380 -39.56 1.46 -0.32
CA LEU A 380 -40.10 1.34 1.03
C LEU A 380 -41.42 0.56 0.99
N TYR A 381 -41.45 -0.60 1.66
CA TYR A 381 -42.66 -1.43 1.77
C TYR A 381 -43.39 -1.19 3.08
N ALA A 382 -44.70 -0.98 2.99
CA ALA A 382 -45.56 -0.82 4.16
C ALA A 382 -45.57 -2.07 5.06
N SER A 383 -45.49 -3.27 4.49
CA SER A 383 -45.44 -4.52 5.25
C SER A 383 -44.23 -4.62 6.18
N ASP A 384 -43.06 -4.18 5.72
CA ASP A 384 -41.81 -4.24 6.48
C ASP A 384 -41.88 -3.26 7.65
N ILE A 385 -42.38 -2.04 7.39
CA ILE A 385 -42.60 -1.04 8.43
C ILE A 385 -43.61 -1.59 9.45
N ILE A 386 -44.78 -2.08 9.02
CA ILE A 386 -45.79 -2.63 9.93
C ILE A 386 -45.20 -3.73 10.81
N SER A 387 -44.44 -4.68 10.22
CA SER A 387 -43.81 -5.75 10.98
C SER A 387 -42.89 -5.21 12.08
N LEU A 388 -42.07 -4.22 11.77
CA LEU A 388 -41.17 -3.59 12.74
C LEU A 388 -41.92 -2.85 13.86
N LEU A 389 -43.03 -2.17 13.53
CA LEU A 389 -43.82 -1.45 14.52
C LEU A 389 -44.59 -2.39 15.45
N MET A 390 -45.00 -3.57 14.95
CA MET A 390 -45.69 -4.60 15.73
C MET A 390 -44.80 -5.26 16.79
N ASP A 391 -43.47 -5.23 16.62
CA ASP A 391 -42.52 -5.77 17.59
C ASP A 391 -42.29 -4.84 18.80
N ILE A 392 -42.78 -3.59 18.75
CA ILE A 392 -42.64 -2.63 19.85
C ILE A 392 -43.59 -2.99 20.99
N GLU A 393 -43.05 -3.09 22.19
CA GLU A 393 -43.82 -3.42 23.39
C GLU A 393 -44.98 -2.44 23.61
N GLY A 394 -46.20 -2.99 23.68
CA GLY A 394 -47.42 -2.22 23.88
C GLY A 394 -48.21 -1.90 22.60
N VAL A 395 -47.65 -2.13 21.41
CA VAL A 395 -48.39 -2.03 20.14
C VAL A 395 -49.24 -3.29 19.92
N LEU A 396 -50.54 -3.12 19.65
CA LEU A 396 -51.50 -4.21 19.42
C LEU A 396 -51.86 -4.38 17.94
N SER A 397 -51.98 -3.27 17.21
CA SER A 397 -52.20 -3.30 15.76
C SER A 397 -51.84 -1.96 15.12
N VAL A 398 -51.42 -1.99 13.85
CA VAL A 398 -51.21 -0.80 13.01
C VAL A 398 -52.20 -0.83 11.85
N ARG A 399 -52.93 0.26 11.62
CA ARG A 399 -53.96 0.39 10.59
C ARG A 399 -53.73 1.64 9.75
N ASN A 400 -54.24 1.64 8.51
CA ASN A 400 -54.25 2.79 7.61
C ASN A 400 -52.87 3.46 7.42
N LEU A 401 -51.79 2.67 7.32
CA LEU A 401 -50.47 3.22 7.06
C LEU A 401 -50.40 3.78 5.63
N LEU A 402 -50.14 5.08 5.53
CA LEU A 402 -49.98 5.81 4.28
C LEU A 402 -48.65 6.58 4.30
N MET A 403 -47.92 6.51 3.19
CA MET A 403 -46.64 7.19 3.00
C MET A 403 -46.80 8.37 2.04
N THR A 404 -46.20 9.51 2.36
CA THR A 404 -46.12 10.67 1.45
C THR A 404 -44.69 11.14 1.31
N LYS A 405 -44.21 11.24 0.07
CA LYS A 405 -42.86 11.74 -0.26
C LYS A 405 -42.90 13.23 -0.57
N TYR A 406 -41.91 13.98 -0.10
CA TYR A 406 -41.75 15.41 -0.35
C TYR A 406 -40.48 15.70 -1.15
N GLY A 407 -40.58 16.64 -2.09
CA GLY A 407 -39.44 17.13 -2.88
C GLY A 407 -38.62 18.17 -2.12
N THR A 408 -37.51 18.61 -2.73
CA THR A 408 -36.64 19.66 -2.19
C THR A 408 -37.33 21.03 -2.10
N ASP A 409 -38.40 21.24 -2.87
CA ASP A 409 -39.29 22.40 -2.78
C ASP A 409 -40.21 22.34 -1.55
N GLY A 410 -40.22 21.22 -0.82
CA GLY A 410 -41.09 20.99 0.34
C GLY A 410 -42.53 20.66 -0.03
N GLN A 411 -42.82 20.48 -1.32
CA GLN A 411 -44.13 20.06 -1.80
C GLN A 411 -44.20 18.54 -1.90
N PRO A 412 -45.40 17.95 -1.72
CA PRO A 412 -45.58 16.53 -1.93
C PRO A 412 -45.33 16.18 -3.41
N VAL A 413 -44.61 15.10 -3.67
CA VAL A 413 -44.28 14.67 -5.03
C VAL A 413 -45.51 13.99 -5.66
N ASP A 414 -45.91 14.47 -6.83
CA ASP A 414 -47.03 13.89 -7.59
C ASP A 414 -46.81 12.39 -7.84
N GLY A 415 -47.84 11.58 -7.58
CA GLY A 415 -47.76 10.11 -7.67
C GLY A 415 -47.14 9.41 -6.46
N ALA A 416 -46.62 10.15 -5.48
CA ALA A 416 -46.06 9.60 -4.23
C ALA A 416 -46.79 10.15 -2.98
N ILE A 417 -48.09 10.42 -3.10
CA ILE A 417 -48.96 10.96 -2.04
C ILE A 417 -49.89 9.88 -1.53
N GLY A 418 -49.87 9.61 -0.23
CA GLY A 418 -50.77 8.64 0.39
C GLY A 418 -50.62 7.22 -0.15
N VAL A 419 -49.40 6.80 -0.45
CA VAL A 419 -49.09 5.47 -0.97
C VAL A 419 -49.21 4.45 0.17
N ASP A 420 -50.00 3.40 -0.03
CA ASP A 420 -50.39 2.41 1.00
C ASP A 420 -49.60 1.10 0.96
N TRP A 421 -48.86 0.83 -0.12
CA TRP A 421 -48.15 -0.44 -0.31
C TRP A 421 -46.63 -0.31 -0.48
N CYS A 422 -46.17 0.38 -1.52
CA CYS A 422 -44.76 0.45 -1.89
C CYS A 422 -44.42 1.84 -2.45
N MET A 423 -43.49 2.54 -1.81
CA MET A 423 -43.00 3.85 -2.24
C MET A 423 -41.61 3.72 -2.89
N GLN A 424 -41.44 4.31 -4.08
CA GLN A 424 -40.16 4.36 -4.77
C GLN A 424 -39.34 5.57 -4.32
N ILE A 425 -38.07 5.33 -4.01
CA ILE A 425 -37.06 6.33 -3.67
C ILE A 425 -36.16 6.56 -4.88
N SER A 426 -35.79 7.82 -5.11
CA SER A 426 -34.89 8.17 -6.20
C SER A 426 -33.51 7.54 -6.00
N GLY A 427 -32.86 7.11 -7.09
CA GLY A 427 -31.52 6.51 -7.00
C GLY A 427 -30.52 7.46 -6.34
N GLN A 428 -29.60 6.92 -5.53
CA GLN A 428 -28.62 7.69 -4.75
C GLN A 428 -29.22 8.72 -3.77
N HIS A 429 -30.51 8.59 -3.41
CA HIS A 429 -31.14 9.42 -2.37
C HIS A 429 -31.35 8.65 -1.08
N LYS A 430 -31.17 9.35 0.05
CA LYS A 430 -31.41 8.86 1.40
C LYS A 430 -32.85 9.19 1.83
N PRO A 431 -33.70 8.20 2.15
CA PRO A 431 -35.01 8.48 2.70
C PRO A 431 -34.87 8.96 4.16
N VAL A 432 -35.49 10.11 4.49
CA VAL A 432 -35.45 10.70 5.83
C VAL A 432 -36.87 10.84 6.37
N LEU A 433 -37.10 10.40 7.61
CA LEU A 433 -38.41 10.51 8.26
C LEU A 433 -38.72 11.98 8.62
N SER A 434 -39.83 12.51 8.10
CA SER A 434 -40.33 13.81 8.51
C SER A 434 -41.24 13.66 9.73
N THR A 435 -40.69 13.85 10.93
CA THR A 435 -41.45 13.75 12.20
C THR A 435 -42.50 14.85 12.34
N SER A 436 -42.26 16.04 11.77
CA SER A 436 -43.17 17.18 11.83
C SER A 436 -44.38 17.06 10.89
N ARG A 437 -44.22 16.35 9.76
CA ARG A 437 -45.29 16.10 8.78
C ARG A 437 -46.00 14.77 8.98
N SER A 438 -45.40 13.85 9.74
CA SER A 438 -46.00 12.55 10.09
C SER A 438 -47.14 12.72 11.09
N LYS A 439 -48.21 11.92 10.93
CA LYS A 439 -49.39 11.96 11.79
C LYS A 439 -49.73 10.57 12.30
N ILE A 440 -49.56 10.37 13.60
CA ILE A 440 -49.86 9.11 14.27
C ILE A 440 -51.03 9.36 15.23
N LEU A 441 -52.07 8.53 15.11
CA LEU A 441 -53.23 8.56 16.01
C LEU A 441 -53.26 7.27 16.83
N PHE A 442 -53.26 7.40 18.16
CA PHE A 442 -53.25 6.25 19.06
C PHE A 442 -54.65 5.91 19.54
N TYR A 443 -54.97 4.61 19.65
CA TYR A 443 -56.23 4.13 20.20
C TYR A 443 -55.99 3.32 21.47
N LYS A 444 -56.55 3.77 22.60
CA LYS A 444 -56.62 2.99 23.86
C LYS A 444 -58.06 2.61 24.14
N GLY A 445 -58.36 1.31 24.10
CA GLY A 445 -59.73 0.81 24.31
C GLY A 445 -60.76 1.40 23.34
N GLY A 446 -60.32 1.77 22.13
CA GLY A 446 -61.17 2.38 21.08
C GLY A 446 -61.29 3.91 21.14
N PHE A 447 -60.64 4.60 22.08
CA PHE A 447 -60.63 6.06 22.16
C PHE A 447 -59.35 6.65 21.55
N PRO A 448 -59.44 7.70 20.72
CA PRO A 448 -58.28 8.32 20.08
C PRO A 448 -57.51 9.26 21.04
N PHE A 449 -56.18 9.20 20.99
CA PHE A 449 -55.24 10.02 21.74
C PHE A 449 -54.11 10.53 20.85
N HIS A 450 -53.55 11.69 21.20
CA HIS A 450 -52.34 12.25 20.61
C HIS A 450 -51.26 12.37 21.69
N ALA A 451 -50.01 12.05 21.34
CA ALA A 451 -48.90 12.25 22.26
C ALA A 451 -48.50 13.72 22.36
N ASN A 452 -47.84 14.07 23.46
CA ASN A 452 -47.18 15.35 23.60
C ASN A 452 -45.90 15.41 22.74
N VAL A 453 -45.91 16.24 21.69
CA VAL A 453 -44.82 16.36 20.72
C VAL A 453 -43.46 16.69 21.37
N ASN A 454 -43.43 17.50 22.42
CA ASN A 454 -42.17 17.90 23.06
C ASN A 454 -41.52 16.73 23.81
N GLU A 455 -42.33 15.96 24.55
CA GLU A 455 -41.86 14.80 25.32
C GLU A 455 -41.42 13.65 24.40
N VAL A 456 -42.13 13.46 23.29
CA VAL A 456 -41.72 12.53 22.22
C VAL A 456 -40.35 12.91 21.65
N LYS A 457 -40.11 14.20 21.37
CA LYS A 457 -38.82 14.68 20.85
C LYS A 457 -37.68 14.44 21.84
N ASP A 458 -37.87 14.78 23.10
CA ASP A 458 -36.86 14.59 24.15
C ASP A 458 -36.52 13.09 24.32
N THR A 459 -37.55 12.24 24.34
CA THR A 459 -37.38 10.78 24.45
C THR A 459 -36.68 10.19 23.21
N LEU A 460 -37.05 10.63 22.02
CA LEU A 460 -36.41 10.21 20.77
C LEU A 460 -34.93 10.61 20.74
N LEU A 461 -34.59 11.81 21.23
CA LEU A 461 -33.21 12.28 21.32
C LEU A 461 -32.36 11.42 22.26
N VAL A 462 -32.92 10.99 23.41
CA VAL A 462 -32.27 10.04 24.31
C VAL A 462 -32.05 8.68 23.65
N MET A 463 -33.05 8.15 22.93
CA MET A 463 -32.92 6.88 22.19
C MET A 463 -31.82 6.94 21.13
N LYS A 464 -31.76 8.06 20.38
CA LYS A 464 -30.68 8.32 19.41
C LYS A 464 -29.32 8.33 20.08
N ALA A 465 -29.17 9.08 21.17
CA ALA A 465 -27.91 9.17 21.90
C ALA A 465 -27.42 7.83 22.47
N GLN A 466 -28.33 6.97 22.95
CA GLN A 466 -28.00 5.64 23.47
C GLN A 466 -27.52 4.66 22.38
N ARG A 467 -28.03 4.81 21.15
CA ARG A 467 -27.69 3.91 20.03
C ARG A 467 -26.37 4.27 19.37
N THR A 468 -25.91 5.51 19.45
CA THR A 468 -24.65 5.92 18.84
C THR A 468 -23.45 5.23 19.52
N VAL A 469 -23.20 3.97 19.16
CA VAL A 469 -21.91 3.30 19.34
C VAL A 469 -21.00 3.87 18.25
N GLY A 470 -20.64 5.15 18.41
CA GLY A 470 -19.83 5.86 17.44
C GLY A 470 -18.41 5.29 17.37
N LYS A 471 -17.64 5.80 16.41
CA LYS A 471 -16.20 5.55 16.29
C LYS A 471 -15.52 5.80 17.63
N ARG A 472 -14.91 4.77 18.22
CA ARG A 472 -14.16 4.93 19.47
C ARG A 472 -12.67 4.85 19.16
N LYS A 473 -11.99 5.98 19.35
CA LYS A 473 -10.53 6.02 19.32
C LYS A 473 -9.98 5.14 20.43
N GLY A 474 -9.06 4.23 20.11
CA GLY A 474 -8.40 3.35 21.08
C GLY A 474 -8.97 1.93 21.20
N TYR A 475 -9.73 1.44 20.22
CA TYR A 475 -9.96 0.00 20.14
C TYR A 475 -8.64 -0.74 19.94
N ASP A 476 -8.48 -1.85 20.65
CA ASP A 476 -7.40 -2.79 20.40
C ASP A 476 -7.71 -3.51 19.09
N VAL A 477 -6.91 -3.19 18.08
CA VAL A 477 -7.01 -3.66 16.69
C VAL A 477 -5.88 -4.61 16.34
N GLU A 478 -4.98 -4.89 17.29
CA GLU A 478 -3.76 -5.64 17.05
C GLU A 478 -3.73 -6.92 17.90
N LEU A 479 -3.58 -8.06 17.22
CA LEU A 479 -3.32 -9.32 17.89
C LEU A 479 -1.82 -9.47 18.10
N LEU A 480 -1.33 -8.95 19.23
CA LEU A 480 0.10 -9.04 19.57
C LEU A 480 0.49 -10.45 20.00
N PRO A 481 1.65 -10.96 19.56
CA PRO A 481 2.18 -12.21 20.09
C PRO A 481 2.56 -12.05 21.57
N ASP A 482 2.56 -13.16 22.30
CA ASP A 482 3.07 -13.18 23.68
C ASP A 482 4.53 -12.68 23.72
N GLU A 483 4.83 -11.75 24.63
CA GLU A 483 6.21 -11.33 24.86
C GLU A 483 7.06 -12.51 25.34
N GLY A 484 8.19 -12.70 24.66
CA GLY A 484 9.27 -13.57 25.11
C GLY A 484 9.98 -13.02 26.34
N ARG A 485 10.82 -13.85 26.96
CA ARG A 485 11.78 -13.40 27.96
C ARG A 485 13.17 -13.91 27.64
N SER A 486 14.18 -13.08 27.93
CA SER A 486 15.58 -13.50 27.85
C SER A 486 15.86 -14.69 28.77
N ARG A 487 16.50 -15.72 28.21
CA ARG A 487 16.95 -16.92 28.94
C ARG A 487 18.42 -17.16 28.63
N ASP A 488 19.14 -17.58 29.66
CA ASP A 488 20.54 -17.94 29.49
C ASP A 488 20.67 -19.24 28.69
N THR A 489 21.07 -19.10 27.43
CA THR A 489 21.40 -20.20 26.53
C THR A 489 22.89 -20.29 26.23
N LEU A 490 23.68 -19.25 26.55
CA LEU A 490 25.09 -19.14 26.16
C LEU A 490 26.03 -19.77 27.19
N SER A 491 25.73 -19.59 28.49
CA SER A 491 26.65 -20.00 29.56
C SER A 491 26.98 -21.47 29.49
N TYR A 492 28.27 -21.80 29.50
CA TYR A 492 28.75 -23.17 29.40
C TYR A 492 29.49 -23.59 30.67
N ARG A 493 29.13 -24.75 31.24
CA ARG A 493 29.86 -25.38 32.35
C ARG A 493 30.69 -26.54 31.80
N PRO A 494 32.02 -26.54 31.95
CA PRO A 494 32.85 -27.59 31.39
C PRO A 494 32.54 -28.99 31.95
N VAL A 495 32.44 -29.99 31.08
CA VAL A 495 32.19 -31.40 31.44
C VAL A 495 33.28 -31.90 32.41
N GLN A 496 34.52 -31.41 32.24
CA GLN A 496 35.64 -31.77 33.12
C GLN A 496 35.40 -31.46 34.60
N TYR A 497 34.48 -30.53 34.91
CA TYR A 497 34.19 -30.11 36.29
C TYR A 497 33.23 -31.06 37.00
N ASP A 498 32.50 -31.89 36.25
CA ASP A 498 31.61 -32.92 36.79
C ASP A 498 32.33 -34.28 36.95
N LEU A 499 33.57 -34.39 36.46
CA LEU A 499 34.40 -35.57 36.65
C LEU A 499 34.92 -35.70 38.09
N PRO A 500 35.14 -36.93 38.58
CA PRO A 500 35.69 -37.16 39.91
C PRO A 500 37.02 -36.42 40.14
N THR A 501 37.20 -35.87 41.35
CA THR A 501 38.37 -35.05 41.71
C THR A 501 39.71 -35.74 41.50
N VAL A 502 39.75 -37.08 41.53
CA VAL A 502 40.97 -37.87 41.28
C VAL A 502 41.54 -37.66 39.87
N TYR A 503 40.72 -37.30 38.88
CA TYR A 503 41.17 -37.00 37.51
C TYR A 503 42.02 -35.73 37.48
N GLY A 504 41.80 -34.81 38.44
CA GLY A 504 42.55 -33.57 38.57
C GLY A 504 42.23 -32.52 37.51
N VAL A 505 41.22 -32.74 36.66
CA VAL A 505 40.86 -31.83 35.55
C VAL A 505 39.84 -30.77 35.93
N GLY A 506 39.03 -31.02 36.98
CA GLY A 506 38.01 -30.12 37.50
C GLY A 506 38.56 -28.88 38.25
N GLU A 507 37.65 -28.08 38.83
CA GLU A 507 37.98 -26.82 39.53
C GLU A 507 39.05 -26.97 40.62
N ALA A 508 39.05 -28.11 41.34
CA ALA A 508 40.04 -28.40 42.37
C ALA A 508 41.48 -28.46 41.82
N GLY A 509 41.65 -28.85 40.55
CA GLY A 509 42.93 -29.03 39.90
C GLY A 509 43.79 -30.13 40.55
N LEU A 510 45.09 -30.13 40.23
CA LEU A 510 46.07 -30.98 40.89
C LEU A 510 46.63 -30.31 42.16
N PRO A 511 47.06 -31.09 43.16
CA PRO A 511 47.81 -30.56 44.30
C PRO A 511 49.07 -29.81 43.84
N PRO A 512 49.51 -28.74 44.54
CA PRO A 512 50.68 -27.94 44.15
C PRO A 512 51.96 -28.77 43.96
N HIS A 513 52.09 -29.86 44.73
CA HIS A 513 53.23 -30.78 44.74
C HIS A 513 53.11 -31.95 43.74
N ALA A 514 52.12 -31.96 42.85
CA ALA A 514 52.00 -32.99 41.82
C ALA A 514 53.25 -33.01 40.92
N ASP A 515 53.71 -34.22 40.59
CA ASP A 515 54.89 -34.42 39.75
C ASP A 515 54.66 -33.99 38.29
N VAL A 516 55.75 -33.90 37.53
CA VAL A 516 55.74 -33.43 36.13
C VAL A 516 54.92 -34.37 35.24
N LEU A 517 55.00 -35.69 35.48
CA LEU A 517 54.27 -36.69 34.70
C LEU A 517 52.76 -36.55 34.90
N ARG A 518 52.32 -36.36 36.15
CA ARG A 518 50.91 -36.20 36.51
C ARG A 518 50.34 -34.91 35.92
N LYS A 519 51.11 -33.82 35.94
CA LYS A 519 50.76 -32.56 35.26
C LYS A 519 50.65 -32.76 33.75
N ALA A 520 51.56 -33.52 33.13
CA ALA A 520 51.50 -33.84 31.71
C ALA A 520 50.27 -34.71 31.35
N GLN A 521 49.96 -35.73 32.16
CA GLN A 521 48.77 -36.58 32.00
C GLN A 521 47.47 -35.79 32.15
N GLN A 522 47.39 -34.89 33.14
CA GLN A 522 46.26 -33.97 33.31
C GLN A 522 46.10 -33.12 32.04
N ARG A 523 47.18 -32.49 31.55
CA ARG A 523 47.15 -31.70 30.31
C ARG A 523 46.72 -32.51 29.09
N GLN A 524 47.16 -33.77 28.97
CA GLN A 524 46.74 -34.67 27.90
C GLN A 524 45.23 -34.94 27.95
N LEU A 525 44.70 -35.27 29.13
CA LEU A 525 43.26 -35.50 29.30
C LEU A 525 42.45 -34.23 29.06
N LYS A 526 42.91 -33.07 29.56
CA LYS A 526 42.27 -31.78 29.25
C LYS A 526 42.23 -31.51 27.75
N GLY A 527 43.34 -31.76 27.04
CA GLY A 527 43.41 -31.65 25.59
C GLY A 527 42.41 -32.57 24.86
N TYR A 528 42.22 -33.80 25.34
CA TYR A 528 41.21 -34.72 24.80
C TYR A 528 39.79 -34.21 25.04
N LEU A 529 39.48 -33.72 26.25
CA LEU A 529 38.15 -33.26 26.61
C LEU A 529 37.77 -31.97 25.86
N LEU A 530 38.71 -31.05 25.66
CA LEU A 530 38.47 -29.76 24.98
C LEU A 530 37.78 -29.88 23.61
N PHE A 531 37.99 -30.98 22.88
CA PHE A 531 37.26 -31.23 21.63
C PHE A 531 35.74 -31.34 21.85
N PHE A 532 35.31 -32.07 22.89
CA PHE A 532 33.90 -32.21 23.24
C PHE A 532 33.36 -30.94 23.89
N GLU A 533 34.18 -30.28 24.72
CA GLU A 533 33.81 -29.01 25.34
C GLU A 533 33.46 -27.95 24.29
N GLN A 534 34.33 -27.79 23.28
CA GLN A 534 34.13 -26.81 22.22
C GLN A 534 32.86 -27.12 21.41
N LEU A 535 32.65 -28.38 21.04
CA LEU A 535 31.45 -28.79 20.29
C LEU A 535 30.16 -28.43 21.05
N LEU A 536 30.10 -28.73 22.35
CA LEU A 536 28.95 -28.43 23.19
C LEU A 536 28.75 -26.92 23.37
N ALA A 537 29.84 -26.19 23.61
CA ALA A 537 29.81 -24.74 23.74
C ALA A 537 29.33 -24.05 22.45
N ASP A 538 29.74 -24.53 21.29
CA ASP A 538 29.29 -24.04 19.99
C ASP A 538 27.80 -24.31 19.77
N PHE A 539 27.27 -25.45 20.23
CA PHE A 539 25.81 -25.68 20.21
C PHE A 539 25.04 -24.66 21.06
N PHE A 540 25.55 -24.32 22.25
CA PHE A 540 24.95 -23.28 23.08
C PHE A 540 25.05 -21.89 22.43
N ALA A 541 26.17 -21.59 21.77
CA ALA A 541 26.30 -20.37 20.97
C ALA A 541 25.28 -20.35 19.82
N GLN A 542 25.15 -21.45 19.06
CA GLN A 542 24.18 -21.59 17.97
C GLN A 542 22.73 -21.41 18.45
N LEU A 543 22.39 -21.95 19.62
CA LEU A 543 21.07 -21.79 20.23
C LEU A 543 20.82 -20.34 20.67
N THR A 544 21.84 -19.69 21.22
CA THR A 544 21.76 -18.29 21.67
C THR A 544 21.49 -17.34 20.51
N TYR A 545 22.16 -17.56 19.37
CA TYR A 545 22.00 -16.72 18.17
C TYR A 545 20.94 -17.24 17.20
N ALA A 546 19.99 -18.06 17.68
CA ALA A 546 18.89 -18.56 16.84
C ALA A 546 18.03 -17.40 16.30
N ASP A 547 17.81 -16.38 17.10
CA ASP A 547 17.16 -15.11 16.74
C ASP A 547 17.81 -14.44 15.51
N THR A 548 19.13 -14.39 15.49
CA THR A 548 19.95 -13.79 14.46
C THR A 548 19.90 -14.63 13.17
N LEU A 549 19.82 -15.96 13.27
CA LEU A 549 19.68 -16.84 12.10
C LEU A 549 18.39 -16.62 11.33
N PHE A 550 17.29 -16.43 12.07
CA PHE A 550 15.96 -16.20 11.50
C PHE A 550 15.67 -14.71 11.23
N SER A 551 16.61 -13.82 11.53
CA SER A 551 16.54 -12.40 11.16
C SER A 551 16.76 -12.18 9.66
N VAL A 552 16.27 -11.05 9.14
CA VAL A 552 16.65 -10.53 7.81
C VAL A 552 17.67 -9.39 7.91
N GLY A 553 18.39 -9.31 9.02
CA GLY A 553 19.51 -8.39 9.20
C GLY A 553 20.73 -8.73 8.35
N ASP A 554 21.69 -7.80 8.29
CA ASP A 554 23.00 -8.02 7.68
C ASP A 554 23.87 -8.89 8.59
N ILE A 555 23.73 -10.21 8.43
CA ILE A 555 24.53 -11.19 9.17
C ILE A 555 25.73 -11.62 8.33
N LYS A 556 26.88 -11.84 8.98
CA LYS A 556 28.13 -12.24 8.29
C LYS A 556 28.48 -13.72 8.46
N GLN A 557 27.69 -14.45 9.26
CA GLN A 557 27.86 -15.88 9.54
C GLN A 557 26.52 -16.56 9.82
N THR A 558 26.47 -17.88 9.67
CA THR A 558 25.33 -18.73 10.07
C THR A 558 25.70 -19.89 10.99
N TYR A 559 26.98 -20.03 11.31
CA TYR A 559 27.46 -20.79 12.46
C TYR A 559 27.89 -19.82 13.55
N PHE A 560 27.73 -20.24 14.80
CA PHE A 560 28.16 -19.47 15.96
C PHE A 560 28.97 -20.36 16.89
N ALA A 561 30.03 -19.80 17.44
CA ALA A 561 30.98 -20.47 18.31
C ALA A 561 31.36 -19.56 19.46
N GLN A 562 31.78 -20.15 20.59
CA GLN A 562 32.29 -19.41 21.73
C GLN A 562 33.65 -19.95 22.16
N TYR A 563 34.60 -19.08 22.46
CA TYR A 563 35.92 -19.51 22.92
C TYR A 563 35.91 -19.75 24.42
N LEU A 564 36.44 -20.89 24.87
CA LEU A 564 36.48 -21.29 26.28
C LEU A 564 37.80 -20.88 26.93
N ASP A 565 37.90 -19.66 27.44
CA ASP A 565 39.10 -19.12 28.09
C ASP A 565 39.17 -19.33 29.61
N ASP A 566 38.04 -19.64 30.23
CA ASP A 566 37.85 -19.73 31.69
C ASP A 566 38.13 -21.11 32.27
N ILE A 567 38.49 -22.09 31.43
CA ILE A 567 38.86 -23.43 31.89
C ILE A 567 40.22 -23.38 32.59
N LYS A 568 40.23 -23.64 33.90
CA LYS A 568 41.43 -23.64 34.73
C LYS A 568 42.52 -24.54 34.16
N ASP A 569 43.79 -24.13 34.25
CA ASP A 569 44.97 -24.88 33.79
C ASP A 569 44.93 -25.33 32.30
N SER A 570 44.22 -24.60 31.43
CA SER A 570 44.13 -24.90 29.98
C SER A 570 45.12 -24.10 29.11
N GLU A 571 45.91 -23.21 29.72
CA GLU A 571 46.83 -22.31 29.02
C GLU A 571 47.80 -23.08 28.09
N GLY A 572 47.79 -22.70 26.81
CA GLY A 572 48.63 -23.29 25.77
C GLY A 572 48.20 -24.68 25.28
N LEU A 573 46.97 -25.14 25.61
CA LEU A 573 46.36 -26.32 24.98
C LEU A 573 45.69 -25.99 23.64
N LEU A 574 45.06 -24.81 23.53
CA LEU A 574 44.53 -24.27 22.29
C LEU A 574 45.53 -23.31 21.65
N SER A 575 45.56 -23.25 20.33
CA SER A 575 46.46 -22.37 19.59
C SER A 575 45.94 -20.93 19.60
N GLU A 576 46.84 -19.94 19.62
CA GLU A 576 46.46 -18.53 19.50
C GLU A 576 45.72 -18.25 18.18
N ALA A 577 46.04 -19.02 17.12
CA ALA A 577 45.33 -18.95 15.84
C ALA A 577 43.86 -19.37 15.97
N PHE A 578 43.55 -20.43 16.72
CA PHE A 578 42.18 -20.87 16.98
C PHE A 578 41.42 -19.84 17.82
N LYS A 579 42.05 -19.32 18.88
CA LYS A 579 41.47 -18.23 19.68
C LYS A 579 41.13 -17.02 18.82
N ASN A 580 42.09 -16.53 18.04
CA ASN A 580 41.88 -15.40 17.14
C ASN A 580 40.81 -15.66 16.08
N ALA A 581 40.63 -16.91 15.64
CA ALA A 581 39.56 -17.27 14.72
C ALA A 581 38.18 -17.19 15.38
N VAL A 582 38.00 -17.72 16.59
CA VAL A 582 36.71 -17.74 17.29
C VAL A 582 36.34 -16.37 17.86
N THR A 583 37.31 -15.63 18.42
CA THR A 583 37.06 -14.30 19.01
C THR A 583 37.19 -13.15 18.01
N GLY A 584 37.63 -13.44 16.78
CA GLY A 584 37.84 -12.47 15.71
C GLY A 584 36.57 -12.12 14.96
N ALA A 585 36.73 -11.39 13.86
CA ALA A 585 35.59 -11.08 12.99
C ALA A 585 35.07 -12.34 12.28
N PRO A 586 33.73 -12.49 12.15
CA PRO A 586 33.04 -13.68 11.64
C PRO A 586 33.32 -13.97 10.14
N ASP A 587 34.03 -13.09 9.46
CA ASP A 587 34.40 -13.22 8.05
C ASP A 587 35.93 -13.20 7.83
N ALA A 588 36.70 -13.17 8.92
CA ALA A 588 38.15 -13.23 8.87
C ALA A 588 38.63 -14.57 8.31
N GLN A 589 39.85 -14.59 7.77
CA GLN A 589 40.44 -15.80 7.19
C GLN A 589 40.40 -17.00 8.14
N GLY A 590 40.76 -16.80 9.42
CA GLY A 590 40.76 -17.87 10.42
C GLY A 590 39.38 -18.50 10.67
N TRP A 591 38.31 -17.69 10.67
CA TRP A 591 36.94 -18.19 10.78
C TRP A 591 36.54 -18.99 9.54
N ARG A 592 36.85 -18.45 8.35
CA ARG A 592 36.51 -19.09 7.06
C ARG A 592 37.17 -20.45 6.85
N GLU A 593 38.36 -20.63 7.42
CA GLU A 593 39.09 -21.89 7.36
C GLU A 593 38.55 -22.95 8.34
N LEU A 594 38.02 -22.53 9.49
CA LEU A 594 37.66 -23.43 10.59
C LEU A 594 36.16 -23.73 10.71
N TYR A 595 35.29 -22.74 10.51
CA TYR A 595 33.85 -22.85 10.78
C TYR A 595 33.00 -22.74 9.51
N GLU A 596 33.18 -21.67 8.73
CA GLU A 596 32.27 -21.36 7.63
C GLU A 596 32.94 -20.61 6.48
N ASN A 597 33.13 -21.29 5.35
CA ASN A 597 33.57 -20.60 4.13
C ASN A 597 32.39 -19.86 3.44
N LYS A 598 32.72 -18.97 2.50
CA LYS A 598 31.72 -18.14 1.78
C LYS A 598 30.60 -18.96 1.12
N ALA A 599 30.92 -20.11 0.52
CA ALA A 599 29.93 -20.94 -0.15
C ALA A 599 28.99 -21.64 0.84
N GLN A 600 29.51 -22.07 2.00
CA GLN A 600 28.70 -22.64 3.09
C GLN A 600 27.76 -21.59 3.70
N TYR A 601 28.29 -20.39 3.96
CA TYR A 601 27.49 -19.24 4.40
C TYR A 601 26.35 -18.97 3.42
N ALA A 602 26.67 -18.77 2.14
CA ALA A 602 25.67 -18.47 1.12
C ALA A 602 24.59 -19.56 1.01
N ALA A 603 24.98 -20.84 1.04
CA ALA A 603 24.03 -21.96 0.95
C ALA A 603 23.15 -22.10 2.20
N ARG A 604 23.68 -21.85 3.40
CA ARG A 604 22.91 -21.89 4.65
C ARG A 604 21.98 -20.69 4.75
N ARG A 605 22.48 -19.48 4.46
CA ARG A 605 21.68 -18.25 4.48
C ARG A 605 20.52 -18.32 3.49
N ASN A 606 20.77 -18.78 2.26
CA ASN A 606 19.70 -18.98 1.27
C ASN A 606 18.61 -19.92 1.77
N ARG A 607 18.96 -21.09 2.32
CA ARG A 607 17.96 -22.04 2.84
C ARG A 607 17.11 -21.48 3.98
N LEU A 608 17.70 -20.66 4.85
CA LEU A 608 16.97 -19.98 5.93
C LEU A 608 15.98 -18.96 5.35
N LEU A 609 16.43 -18.14 4.39
CA LEU A 609 15.57 -17.16 3.73
C LEU A 609 14.45 -17.83 2.91
N ASP A 610 14.74 -18.95 2.23
CA ASP A 610 13.73 -19.73 1.50
C ASP A 610 12.68 -20.30 2.47
N HIS A 611 13.09 -20.72 3.67
CA HIS A 611 12.15 -21.17 4.69
C HIS A 611 11.23 -20.03 5.17
N LEU A 612 11.76 -18.81 5.32
CA LEU A 612 10.97 -17.64 5.69
C LEU A 612 10.00 -17.24 4.57
N LEU A 613 10.47 -17.22 3.31
CA LEU A 613 9.65 -16.92 2.12
C LEU A 613 8.52 -17.95 1.93
N ALA A 614 8.78 -19.22 2.22
CA ALA A 614 7.80 -20.29 2.09
C ALA A 614 6.56 -20.08 2.99
N ARG A 615 6.67 -19.31 4.09
CA ARG A 615 5.51 -18.93 4.92
C ARG A 615 4.48 -18.12 4.16
N PHE A 616 4.92 -17.42 3.13
CA PHE A 616 4.08 -16.61 2.25
C PHE A 616 3.87 -17.24 0.87
N ALA A 617 4.26 -18.51 0.71
CA ALA A 617 4.22 -19.24 -0.56
C ALA A 617 5.03 -18.60 -1.70
N GLU A 618 6.08 -17.82 -1.37
CA GLU A 618 6.96 -17.20 -2.37
C GLU A 618 8.19 -18.05 -2.68
N SER A 619 8.68 -17.97 -3.92
CA SER A 619 9.89 -18.65 -4.38
C SER A 619 10.68 -17.80 -5.35
N PHE A 620 12.01 -17.80 -5.19
CA PHE A 620 12.96 -17.11 -6.08
C PHE A 620 13.72 -18.10 -6.98
N ASN A 621 13.21 -19.33 -7.17
CA ASN A 621 13.88 -20.35 -7.96
C ASN A 621 14.04 -19.93 -9.42
N ASP A 622 12.98 -19.42 -10.04
CA ASP A 622 13.01 -19.02 -11.45
C ASP A 622 13.92 -17.82 -11.68
N PHE A 623 13.86 -16.84 -10.79
CA PHE A 623 14.79 -15.71 -10.77
C PHE A 623 16.25 -16.17 -10.65
N ALA A 624 16.54 -17.07 -9.70
CA ALA A 624 17.88 -17.62 -9.53
C ALA A 624 18.36 -18.43 -10.75
N LEU A 625 17.45 -19.10 -11.48
CA LEU A 625 17.75 -19.81 -12.72
C LEU A 625 18.01 -18.88 -13.90
N LEU A 626 17.35 -17.72 -13.95
CA LEU A 626 17.48 -16.76 -15.04
C LEU A 626 18.65 -15.78 -14.86
N GLN A 627 19.13 -15.62 -13.62
CA GLN A 627 20.40 -14.94 -13.33
C GLN A 627 21.65 -15.78 -13.65
N TYR A 628 21.49 -17.00 -14.19
CA TYR A 628 22.63 -17.69 -14.82
C TYR A 628 23.07 -16.90 -16.05
N ARG A 629 24.18 -16.19 -15.90
CA ARG A 629 24.84 -15.51 -17.01
C ARG A 629 25.38 -16.57 -17.98
N ILE A 630 24.73 -16.76 -19.12
CA ILE A 630 25.38 -17.36 -20.28
C ILE A 630 26.13 -16.22 -20.96
N ASN A 631 27.44 -16.10 -20.73
CA ASN A 631 28.26 -15.21 -21.52
C ASN A 631 28.33 -15.80 -22.94
N LEU A 632 27.59 -15.21 -23.87
CA LEU A 632 27.47 -15.68 -25.26
C LEU A 632 28.78 -15.48 -26.06
N GLU A 633 29.62 -14.51 -25.68
CA GLU A 633 30.91 -14.24 -26.32
C GLU A 633 31.98 -15.23 -25.85
N GLU A 634 31.98 -15.61 -24.57
CA GLU A 634 32.98 -16.52 -23.99
C GLU A 634 32.52 -17.98 -23.85
N GLN A 635 31.23 -18.27 -24.11
CA GLN A 635 30.60 -19.58 -23.87
C GLN A 635 30.77 -20.09 -22.44
N THR A 636 30.85 -19.19 -21.46
CA THR A 636 30.99 -19.52 -20.03
C THR A 636 29.67 -19.26 -19.30
N ALA A 637 29.28 -20.19 -18.42
CA ALA A 637 28.24 -19.96 -17.44
C ALA A 637 28.87 -19.28 -16.23
N GLU A 638 28.72 -17.96 -16.12
CA GLU A 638 29.15 -17.23 -14.93
C GLU A 638 28.20 -17.57 -13.77
N ARG A 639 28.77 -18.14 -12.70
CA ARG A 639 28.03 -18.52 -11.50
C ARG A 639 27.66 -17.25 -10.72
N ILE A 640 26.37 -17.14 -10.40
CA ILE A 640 25.69 -16.08 -9.62
C ILE A 640 26.56 -15.50 -8.50
N ASP A 641 26.53 -14.18 -8.34
CA ASP A 641 26.88 -13.54 -7.07
C ASP A 641 25.79 -13.87 -6.04
N SER A 642 26.06 -14.86 -5.19
CA SER A 642 25.10 -15.33 -4.18
C SER A 642 24.70 -14.22 -3.20
N GLU A 643 25.48 -13.14 -3.11
CA GLU A 643 25.18 -11.98 -2.29
C GLU A 643 23.99 -11.19 -2.85
N GLU A 644 23.85 -11.06 -4.19
CA GLU A 644 22.73 -10.36 -4.83
C GLU A 644 21.40 -11.08 -4.62
N LEU A 645 21.38 -12.42 -4.79
CA LEU A 645 20.19 -13.22 -4.52
C LEU A 645 19.76 -13.14 -3.05
N ILE A 646 20.71 -13.18 -2.12
CA ILE A 646 20.44 -13.03 -0.68
C ILE A 646 19.85 -11.64 -0.40
N ALA A 647 20.42 -10.59 -1.00
CA ALA A 647 19.92 -9.22 -0.85
C ALA A 647 18.48 -9.08 -1.38
N ALA A 648 18.18 -9.62 -2.57
CA ALA A 648 16.84 -9.60 -3.15
C ALA A 648 15.81 -10.32 -2.25
N LYS A 649 16.15 -11.50 -1.72
CA LYS A 649 15.29 -12.25 -0.77
C LYS A 649 15.05 -11.48 0.53
N ILE A 650 16.09 -10.86 1.08
CA ILE A 650 15.99 -10.02 2.28
C ILE A 650 15.07 -8.82 2.02
N GLN A 651 15.25 -8.12 0.89
CA GLN A 651 14.41 -6.99 0.50
C GLN A 651 12.95 -7.40 0.31
N ALA A 652 12.71 -8.53 -0.37
CA ALA A 652 11.38 -9.09 -0.56
C ALA A 652 10.69 -9.44 0.76
N LEU A 653 11.42 -10.08 1.68
CA LEU A 653 10.90 -10.39 3.01
C LEU A 653 10.59 -9.12 3.79
N LYS A 654 11.50 -8.13 3.84
CA LYS A 654 11.30 -6.87 4.57
C LYS A 654 10.09 -6.07 4.07
N ARG A 655 9.87 -6.06 2.75
CA ARG A 655 8.78 -5.32 2.10
C ARG A 655 7.52 -6.14 1.94
N TYR A 656 7.49 -7.40 2.39
CA TYR A 656 6.42 -8.33 2.06
C TYR A 656 5.02 -7.80 2.39
N PRO A 657 4.75 -7.22 3.58
CA PRO A 657 3.43 -6.66 3.90
C PRO A 657 2.95 -5.61 2.89
N GLU A 658 3.85 -4.73 2.44
CA GLU A 658 3.56 -3.70 1.45
C GLU A 658 3.23 -4.33 0.09
N ILE A 659 4.12 -5.18 -0.43
CA ILE A 659 3.98 -5.75 -1.78
C ILE A 659 2.95 -6.87 -1.87
N SER A 660 2.51 -7.43 -0.75
CA SER A 660 1.46 -8.45 -0.71
C SER A 660 0.08 -7.82 -0.59
N ALA A 661 -0.08 -6.78 0.23
CA ALA A 661 -1.38 -6.12 0.46
C ALA A 661 -1.76 -5.17 -0.67
N ASN A 662 -0.79 -4.44 -1.25
CA ASN A 662 -1.03 -3.34 -2.19
C ASN A 662 -0.95 -3.74 -3.67
N ARG A 663 -1.13 -5.01 -4.04
CA ARG A 663 -0.91 -5.48 -5.43
C ARG A 663 -1.71 -4.70 -6.48
N SER A 664 -2.95 -4.34 -6.16
CA SER A 664 -3.84 -3.58 -7.04
C SER A 664 -3.76 -2.07 -6.86
N GLN A 665 -2.95 -1.57 -5.92
CA GLN A 665 -2.84 -0.13 -5.66
C GLN A 665 -2.20 0.56 -6.86
N ALA A 666 -2.84 1.62 -7.34
CA ALA A 666 -2.26 2.52 -8.32
C ALA A 666 -1.37 3.57 -7.63
N PHE A 667 -0.58 4.29 -8.43
CA PHE A 667 0.12 5.45 -7.87
C PHE A 667 -0.89 6.54 -7.45
N ASN A 668 -0.53 7.30 -6.43
CA ASN A 668 -1.33 8.42 -5.97
C ASN A 668 -1.17 9.60 -6.95
N CYS A 669 -2.22 9.88 -7.72
CA CYS A 669 -2.24 10.95 -8.72
C CYS A 669 -2.24 12.36 -8.09
N PHE A 670 -2.64 12.48 -6.83
CA PHE A 670 -2.70 13.74 -6.09
C PHE A 670 -2.14 13.53 -4.68
N PRO A 671 -0.81 13.38 -4.53
CA PRO A 671 -0.19 13.27 -3.23
C PRO A 671 -0.33 14.61 -2.51
N GLN A 672 -0.84 14.58 -1.28
CA GLN A 672 -1.15 15.78 -0.51
C GLN A 672 -0.28 15.92 0.74
N THR A 673 0.11 17.16 1.05
CA THR A 673 0.70 17.57 2.33
C THR A 673 -0.35 17.57 3.45
N ASP A 674 0.07 17.82 4.69
CA ASP A 674 -0.86 17.79 5.84
C ASP A 674 -1.88 18.93 5.84
N ASP A 675 -1.59 20.03 5.14
CA ASP A 675 -2.53 21.13 4.85
C ASP A 675 -3.35 20.90 3.57
N TYR A 676 -3.34 19.68 3.02
CA TYR A 676 -4.05 19.25 1.82
C TYR A 676 -3.57 19.90 0.50
N GLY A 677 -2.45 20.62 0.53
CA GLY A 677 -1.77 21.11 -0.68
C GLY A 677 -1.09 19.99 -1.46
N LEU A 678 -0.68 20.27 -2.70
CA LEU A 678 0.06 19.31 -3.53
C LEU A 678 1.46 19.06 -2.96
N ALA A 679 1.80 17.80 -2.68
CA ALA A 679 3.14 17.37 -2.27
C ALA A 679 4.02 17.13 -3.51
N GLU A 680 4.58 18.19 -4.09
CA GLU A 680 5.37 18.12 -5.35
C GLU A 680 6.55 17.14 -5.28
N ALA A 681 7.18 16.99 -4.11
CA ALA A 681 8.27 16.03 -3.87
C ALA A 681 7.85 14.55 -3.99
N GLN A 682 6.55 14.25 -4.13
CA GLN A 682 6.00 12.91 -4.30
C GLN A 682 5.54 12.63 -5.74
N LEU A 683 5.92 13.47 -6.71
CA LEU A 683 5.56 13.31 -8.12
C LEU A 683 6.65 12.59 -8.93
N TRP A 684 7.92 12.92 -8.67
CA TRP A 684 9.08 12.41 -9.38
C TRP A 684 10.23 12.14 -8.42
N ASP A 685 11.11 11.18 -8.75
CA ASP A 685 12.17 10.65 -7.88
C ASP A 685 11.62 10.15 -6.54
N THR A 686 10.60 9.28 -6.61
CA THR A 686 9.76 8.86 -5.47
C THR A 686 9.29 7.40 -5.56
N GLU A 687 8.98 6.78 -4.43
CA GLU A 687 8.32 5.48 -4.35
C GLU A 687 6.78 5.54 -4.55
N ASN A 688 6.23 6.70 -4.94
CA ASN A 688 4.84 6.85 -5.37
C ASN A 688 4.61 6.23 -6.77
N VAL A 689 4.74 4.91 -6.83
CA VAL A 689 4.49 4.04 -7.99
C VAL A 689 3.39 3.03 -7.65
N SER A 690 2.85 2.35 -8.66
CA SER A 690 1.83 1.32 -8.44
C SER A 690 2.38 0.14 -7.64
N GLY A 691 1.52 -0.54 -6.88
CA GLY A 691 1.90 -1.73 -6.15
C GLY A 691 2.29 -2.90 -7.08
N LEU A 692 1.80 -2.91 -8.32
CA LEU A 692 2.26 -3.86 -9.35
C LEU A 692 3.74 -3.63 -9.70
N GLU A 693 4.16 -2.37 -9.92
CA GLU A 693 5.57 -2.02 -10.17
C GLU A 693 6.45 -2.43 -8.98
N LYS A 694 6.02 -2.13 -7.74
CA LYS A 694 6.76 -2.51 -6.53
C LYS A 694 6.88 -4.02 -6.38
N ARG A 695 5.78 -4.74 -6.58
CA ARG A 695 5.72 -6.19 -6.41
C ARG A 695 6.58 -6.89 -7.46
N VAL A 696 6.33 -6.62 -8.74
CA VAL A 696 7.10 -7.25 -9.83
C VAL A 696 8.56 -6.85 -9.74
N GLY A 697 8.87 -5.56 -9.55
CA GLY A 697 10.24 -5.07 -9.36
C GLY A 697 10.98 -5.84 -8.26
N THR A 698 10.35 -6.04 -7.11
CA THR A 698 10.95 -6.79 -5.99
C THR A 698 11.15 -8.28 -6.32
N LEU A 699 10.21 -8.91 -7.04
CA LEU A 699 10.27 -10.34 -7.39
C LEU A 699 11.26 -10.65 -8.52
N ILE A 700 11.59 -9.65 -9.35
CA ILE A 700 12.61 -9.74 -10.40
C ILE A 700 13.96 -9.14 -9.98
N GLY A 701 14.11 -8.72 -8.71
CA GLY A 701 15.38 -8.28 -8.14
C GLY A 701 15.76 -6.81 -8.38
N VAL A 702 14.85 -5.96 -8.84
CA VAL A 702 15.08 -4.51 -8.99
C VAL A 702 15.29 -3.89 -7.61
N ARG A 703 16.45 -3.26 -7.41
CA ARG A 703 16.84 -2.67 -6.12
C ARG A 703 16.05 -1.41 -5.79
N ASP A 704 15.91 -0.53 -6.78
CA ASP A 704 15.21 0.74 -6.67
C ASP A 704 13.96 0.74 -7.55
N VAL A 705 12.79 0.68 -6.91
CA VAL A 705 11.48 0.69 -7.58
C VAL A 705 10.88 2.10 -7.72
N SER A 706 11.64 3.14 -7.37
CA SER A 706 11.17 4.52 -7.46
C SER A 706 10.96 4.97 -8.92
N ARG A 707 9.95 5.82 -9.14
CA ARG A 707 9.79 6.55 -10.41
C ARG A 707 10.92 7.55 -10.51
N ARG A 708 11.82 7.35 -11.47
CA ARG A 708 12.99 8.20 -11.74
C ARG A 708 13.34 8.17 -13.22
N PHE A 709 14.31 8.96 -13.63
CA PHE A 709 14.90 8.79 -14.97
C PHE A 709 15.77 7.54 -15.00
N LEU A 710 15.35 6.53 -15.75
CA LEU A 710 16.17 5.38 -16.17
C LEU A 710 17.08 5.76 -17.34
N TYR A 711 16.70 6.80 -18.09
CA TYR A 711 17.56 7.40 -19.11
C TYR A 711 18.92 7.83 -18.55
N CYS A 712 19.98 7.45 -19.26
CA CYS A 712 21.35 7.85 -18.95
C CYS A 712 22.04 8.38 -20.21
N ILE A 713 22.53 9.62 -20.17
CA ILE A 713 23.30 10.24 -21.27
C ILE A 713 24.60 9.50 -21.56
N ARG A 714 25.15 8.80 -20.56
CA ARG A 714 26.37 7.98 -20.70
C ARG A 714 26.09 6.58 -21.27
N ASN A 715 24.82 6.19 -21.38
CA ASN A 715 24.43 4.90 -21.96
C ASN A 715 24.27 5.05 -23.48
N THR A 716 25.40 5.06 -24.17
CA THR A 716 25.46 5.37 -25.60
C THR A 716 25.98 4.19 -26.39
N GLU A 717 25.21 3.81 -27.41
CA GLU A 717 25.64 2.81 -28.38
C GLU A 717 26.38 3.44 -29.55
N VAL A 718 27.51 2.83 -29.93
CA VAL A 718 28.17 3.13 -31.20
C VAL A 718 27.39 2.48 -32.34
N ARG A 719 26.84 3.30 -33.24
CA ARG A 719 26.05 2.86 -34.38
C ARG A 719 26.92 2.70 -35.62
N CYS A 720 26.56 1.70 -36.43
CA CYS A 720 27.09 1.50 -37.77
C CYS A 720 26.21 2.24 -38.78
N GLU A 721 26.78 3.18 -39.52
CA GLU A 721 26.20 3.77 -40.72
C GLU A 721 26.82 3.09 -41.95
N GLU A 722 25.99 2.32 -42.64
CA GLU A 722 26.38 1.62 -43.86
C GLU A 722 26.47 2.61 -45.04
N GLU A 723 27.65 2.70 -45.63
CA GLU A 723 27.90 3.50 -46.83
C GLU A 723 28.44 2.60 -47.95
N TRP A 724 27.89 2.78 -49.15
CA TRP A 724 28.36 2.10 -50.35
C TRP A 724 29.55 2.88 -50.93
N VAL A 725 30.73 2.26 -50.93
CA VAL A 725 31.94 2.82 -51.55
C VAL A 725 32.45 1.82 -52.57
N ASP A 726 32.57 2.23 -53.83
CA ASP A 726 33.08 1.41 -54.95
C ASP A 726 32.39 0.04 -55.16
N GLY A 727 31.13 -0.10 -54.73
CA GLY A 727 30.34 -1.33 -54.88
C GLY A 727 30.47 -2.31 -53.71
N GLU A 728 31.20 -1.95 -52.66
CA GLU A 728 31.28 -2.67 -51.39
C GLU A 728 30.60 -1.86 -50.27
N LEU A 729 30.00 -2.55 -49.31
CA LEU A 729 29.30 -1.96 -48.18
C LEU A 729 30.29 -1.77 -47.02
N TYR A 730 30.59 -0.52 -46.68
CA TYR A 730 31.46 -0.18 -45.56
C TYR A 730 30.63 0.31 -44.38
N CYS A 731 30.99 -0.12 -43.18
CA CYS A 731 30.39 0.32 -41.94
C CYS A 731 31.22 1.44 -41.32
N THR A 732 30.72 2.68 -41.35
CA THR A 732 31.32 3.80 -40.62
C THR A 732 30.66 3.93 -39.25
N HIS A 733 31.44 4.18 -38.21
CA HIS A 733 30.97 4.15 -36.83
C HIS A 733 30.80 5.57 -36.28
N ARG A 734 29.69 5.82 -35.58
CA ARG A 734 29.36 7.12 -34.98
C ARG A 734 28.56 6.90 -33.70
N PHE A 735 28.64 7.83 -32.76
CA PHE A 735 27.76 7.87 -31.62
C PHE A 735 27.20 9.28 -31.39
N GLU A 736 26.09 9.35 -30.66
CA GLU A 736 25.40 10.60 -30.31
C GLU A 736 25.08 10.59 -28.82
N LEU A 737 25.36 11.71 -28.15
CA LEU A 737 24.97 11.95 -26.75
C LEU A 737 23.83 12.98 -26.77
N THR A 738 22.65 12.59 -26.28
CA THR A 738 21.49 13.48 -26.28
C THR A 738 21.21 13.93 -24.86
N SER A 739 21.13 15.23 -24.55
CA SER A 739 20.67 15.64 -23.22
C SER A 739 19.19 15.34 -23.03
N ARG A 740 18.70 15.33 -21.79
CA ARG A 740 17.25 15.28 -21.51
C ARG A 740 16.50 16.34 -22.30
N GLU A 741 17.05 17.54 -22.43
CA GLU A 741 16.44 18.65 -23.18
C GLU A 741 16.53 18.51 -24.71
N GLY A 742 17.11 17.42 -25.22
CA GLY A 742 17.23 17.16 -26.66
C GLY A 742 18.41 17.86 -27.33
N ILE A 743 19.44 18.24 -26.58
CA ILE A 743 20.70 18.74 -27.14
C ILE A 743 21.53 17.53 -27.57
N VAL A 744 21.72 17.36 -28.87
CA VAL A 744 22.43 16.22 -29.46
C VAL A 744 23.87 16.63 -29.76
N LEU A 745 24.83 15.94 -29.15
CA LEU A 745 26.26 16.01 -29.44
C LEU A 745 26.66 14.79 -30.28
N ALA A 746 27.03 15.01 -31.54
CA ALA A 746 27.42 13.94 -32.45
C ALA A 746 28.93 13.86 -32.59
N SER A 747 29.45 12.63 -32.63
CA SER A 747 30.84 12.37 -32.99
C SER A 747 31.08 12.53 -34.48
N GLU A 748 32.34 12.72 -34.86
CA GLU A 748 32.77 12.44 -36.23
C GLU A 748 32.62 10.94 -36.58
N LYS A 749 32.72 10.62 -37.88
CA LYS A 749 32.63 9.25 -38.38
C LYS A 749 33.99 8.56 -38.25
N PHE A 750 34.00 7.39 -37.60
CA PHE A 750 35.19 6.55 -37.42
C PHE A 750 35.18 5.36 -38.39
N SER A 751 36.35 4.93 -38.85
CA SER A 751 36.46 3.74 -39.71
C SER A 751 36.32 2.44 -38.91
N GLU A 752 36.69 2.44 -37.63
CA GLU A 752 36.66 1.26 -36.75
C GLU A 752 35.85 1.54 -35.48
N LYS A 753 35.06 0.57 -35.02
CA LYS A 753 34.25 0.67 -33.79
C LYS A 753 35.11 0.99 -32.56
N ALA A 754 36.29 0.38 -32.45
CA ALA A 754 37.19 0.57 -31.32
C ALA A 754 37.65 2.02 -31.16
N GLN A 755 37.79 2.77 -32.25
CA GLN A 755 38.18 4.19 -32.21
C GLN A 755 37.06 5.06 -31.62
N ALA A 756 35.81 4.76 -31.99
CA ALA A 756 34.63 5.41 -31.41
C ALA A 756 34.50 5.10 -29.91
N GLU A 757 34.71 3.84 -29.51
CA GLU A 757 34.65 3.40 -28.10
C GLU A 757 35.75 4.03 -27.24
N VAL A 758 36.97 4.16 -27.76
CA VAL A 758 38.06 4.88 -27.07
C VAL A 758 37.71 6.36 -26.87
N THR A 759 37.11 6.99 -27.88
CA THR A 759 36.69 8.40 -27.79
C THR A 759 35.56 8.57 -26.77
N LEU A 760 34.57 7.70 -26.80
CA LEU A 760 33.46 7.65 -25.82
C LEU A 760 33.99 7.50 -24.40
N LYS A 761 34.92 6.56 -24.19
CA LYS A 761 35.58 6.33 -22.91
C LYS A 761 36.34 7.56 -22.42
N LYS A 762 37.09 8.24 -23.30
CA LYS A 762 37.79 9.50 -22.96
C LYS A 762 36.81 10.56 -22.44
N ILE A 763 35.63 10.66 -23.04
CA ILE A 763 34.59 11.61 -22.62
C ILE A 763 34.05 11.23 -21.23
N PHE A 764 33.71 9.96 -21.00
CA PHE A 764 33.12 9.52 -19.73
C PHE A 764 34.11 9.45 -18.55
N ASP A 765 35.39 9.22 -18.84
CA ASP A 765 36.46 9.27 -17.83
C ASP A 765 36.83 10.72 -17.44
N THR A 766 36.37 11.72 -18.21
CA THR A 766 36.65 13.14 -17.97
C THR A 766 35.49 13.81 -17.24
N VAL A 767 35.78 14.53 -16.15
CA VAL A 767 34.81 15.44 -15.54
C VAL A 767 34.60 16.65 -16.45
N LEU A 768 33.46 16.70 -17.14
CA LEU A 768 33.15 17.79 -18.05
C LEU A 768 32.85 19.09 -17.28
N LEU A 769 33.49 20.18 -17.71
CA LEU A 769 33.31 21.52 -17.17
C LEU A 769 32.94 22.47 -18.31
N ALA A 770 32.35 23.63 -17.99
CA ALA A 770 31.95 24.62 -19.00
C ALA A 770 33.11 25.03 -19.94
N GLN A 771 34.36 25.03 -19.45
CA GLN A 771 35.56 25.33 -20.24
C GLN A 771 35.86 24.32 -21.36
N HIS A 772 35.31 23.10 -21.30
CA HIS A 772 35.48 22.09 -22.35
C HIS A 772 34.54 22.34 -23.54
N PHE A 773 33.58 23.24 -23.40
CA PHE A 773 32.66 23.61 -24.47
C PHE A 773 33.06 24.96 -25.08
N GLY A 774 33.20 24.99 -26.40
CA GLY A 774 33.38 26.20 -27.19
C GLY A 774 32.18 26.47 -28.10
N VAL A 775 31.91 27.72 -28.43
CA VAL A 775 30.93 28.09 -29.44
C VAL A 775 31.66 28.36 -30.75
N GLU A 776 31.43 27.52 -31.76
CA GLU A 776 31.95 27.70 -33.11
C GLU A 776 30.79 27.94 -34.09
N GLY A 777 30.68 29.15 -34.62
CA GLY A 777 29.50 29.57 -35.38
C GLY A 777 28.26 29.60 -34.47
N ASN A 778 27.23 28.84 -34.84
CA ASN A 778 25.99 28.69 -34.05
C ASN A 778 25.91 27.33 -33.34
N LYS A 779 27.02 26.60 -33.19
CA LYS A 779 27.06 25.25 -32.61
C LYS A 779 28.00 25.19 -31.41
N LEU A 780 27.76 24.25 -30.51
CA LEU A 780 28.69 23.94 -29.42
C LEU A 780 29.63 22.82 -29.86
N VAL A 781 30.89 22.95 -29.49
CA VAL A 781 31.95 21.96 -29.75
C VAL A 781 32.53 21.53 -28.41
N LEU A 782 32.54 20.23 -28.16
CA LEU A 782 33.19 19.63 -26.99
C LEU A 782 34.64 19.30 -27.35
N SER A 783 35.59 19.89 -26.61
CA SER A 783 37.02 19.69 -26.79
C SER A 783 37.70 19.29 -25.47
N ILE A 784 38.49 18.21 -25.49
CA ILE A 784 39.23 17.69 -24.33
C ILE A 784 40.71 17.54 -24.71
N ASP A 785 41.60 18.16 -23.93
CA ASP A 785 43.04 18.22 -24.19
C ASP A 785 43.44 18.82 -25.56
N GLY A 786 42.56 19.66 -26.13
CA GLY A 786 42.75 20.26 -27.46
C GLY A 786 42.24 19.41 -28.62
N ASP A 787 41.77 18.19 -28.36
CA ASP A 787 41.09 17.35 -29.35
C ASP A 787 39.62 17.73 -29.43
N ARG A 788 39.13 18.04 -30.64
CA ARG A 788 37.71 18.25 -30.92
C ARG A 788 37.03 16.88 -31.00
N LEU A 789 36.10 16.60 -30.09
CA LEU A 789 35.49 15.26 -29.98
C LEU A 789 34.06 15.22 -30.49
N LEU A 790 33.21 16.16 -30.06
CA LEU A 790 31.79 16.21 -30.44
C LEU A 790 31.39 17.60 -30.91
N GLU A 791 30.38 17.66 -31.77
CA GLU A 791 29.72 18.90 -32.19
C GLU A 791 28.21 18.77 -32.00
N THR A 792 27.51 19.85 -31.62
CA THR A 792 26.05 19.83 -31.57
C THR A 792 25.42 19.72 -32.96
N VAL A 793 24.36 18.91 -33.04
CA VAL A 793 23.45 18.93 -34.19
C VAL A 793 22.55 20.17 -34.11
N ASN A 794 22.11 20.54 -32.91
CA ASN A 794 21.34 21.75 -32.64
C ASN A 794 22.17 23.02 -32.91
N THR A 795 21.49 24.09 -33.29
CA THR A 795 22.06 25.43 -33.46
C THR A 795 21.45 26.41 -32.44
N PHE A 796 22.27 27.32 -31.91
CA PHE A 796 21.90 28.31 -30.91
C PHE A 796 21.99 29.71 -31.53
N GLU A 797 20.92 30.52 -31.39
CA GLU A 797 20.86 31.85 -32.02
C GLU A 797 21.59 32.90 -31.19
N THR A 798 21.57 32.73 -29.87
CA THR A 798 22.18 33.68 -28.93
C THR A 798 23.27 33.02 -28.08
N ALA A 799 24.25 33.83 -27.68
CA ALA A 799 25.29 33.38 -26.74
C ALA A 799 24.69 33.00 -25.36
N VAL A 800 23.52 33.53 -25.01
CA VAL A 800 22.81 33.21 -23.77
C VAL A 800 22.25 31.78 -23.83
N GLU A 801 21.52 31.45 -24.90
CA GLU A 801 21.02 30.08 -25.14
C GLU A 801 22.15 29.05 -25.17
N ALA A 802 23.25 29.38 -25.85
CA ALA A 802 24.43 28.53 -25.92
C ALA A 802 25.04 28.27 -24.52
N ASN A 803 25.15 29.31 -23.69
CA ASN A 803 25.66 29.17 -22.32
C ASN A 803 24.70 28.38 -21.42
N GLU A 804 23.39 28.62 -21.50
CA GLU A 804 22.39 27.84 -20.76
C GLU A 804 22.42 26.35 -21.15
N ALA A 805 22.60 26.06 -22.45
CA ALA A 805 22.76 24.71 -22.95
C ALA A 805 24.05 24.04 -22.41
N ILE A 806 25.16 24.77 -22.32
CA ILE A 806 26.41 24.28 -21.71
C ILE A 806 26.19 23.97 -20.23
N GLU A 807 25.55 24.87 -19.47
CA GLU A 807 25.28 24.66 -18.04
C GLU A 807 24.42 23.40 -17.81
N LYS A 808 23.37 23.22 -18.61
CA LYS A 808 22.51 22.03 -18.56
C LYS A 808 23.28 20.75 -18.91
N LEU A 809 24.07 20.76 -19.98
CA LEU A 809 24.90 19.62 -20.38
C LEU A 809 25.90 19.25 -19.29
N VAL A 810 26.65 20.23 -18.76
CA VAL A 810 27.63 20.01 -17.69
C VAL A 810 26.96 19.45 -16.44
N ALA A 811 25.79 19.97 -16.06
CA ALA A 811 25.04 19.45 -14.92
C ALA A 811 24.60 17.99 -15.13
N GLU A 812 24.08 17.65 -16.31
CA GLU A 812 23.63 16.30 -16.62
C GLU A 812 24.81 15.31 -16.72
N PHE A 813 25.89 15.67 -17.40
CA PHE A 813 27.12 14.86 -17.44
C PHE A 813 27.77 14.73 -16.07
N GLY A 814 27.66 15.73 -15.21
CA GLY A 814 28.17 15.71 -13.83
C GLY A 814 27.39 14.78 -12.91
N SER A 815 26.14 14.46 -13.25
CA SER A 815 25.32 13.50 -12.50
C SER A 815 25.74 12.05 -12.78
N GLU A 816 25.76 11.21 -11.75
CA GLU A 816 25.92 9.77 -11.94
C GLU A 816 24.66 9.19 -12.59
N CYS A 817 24.83 8.27 -13.53
CA CYS A 817 23.69 7.54 -14.05
C CYS A 817 23.14 6.64 -12.94
N GLY A 818 21.84 6.77 -12.67
CA GLY A 818 21.15 5.90 -11.74
C GLY A 818 21.13 4.45 -12.22
N ASP A 819 20.70 3.55 -11.32
CA ASP A 819 20.43 2.17 -11.67
C ASP A 819 19.44 2.12 -12.85
N PRO A 820 19.82 1.53 -14.01
CA PRO A 820 18.96 1.47 -15.17
C PRO A 820 17.86 0.41 -15.02
N GLU A 821 17.88 -0.43 -13.97
CA GLU A 821 16.84 -1.42 -13.71
C GLU A 821 15.59 -0.74 -13.11
N GLY A 822 14.47 -0.83 -13.82
CA GLY A 822 13.20 -0.25 -13.41
C GLY A 822 12.14 -0.36 -14.49
N MET A 823 10.98 0.21 -14.24
CA MET A 823 9.87 0.27 -15.19
C MET A 823 8.98 1.47 -14.89
N HIS A 824 8.17 1.85 -15.88
CA HIS A 824 7.11 2.85 -15.73
C HIS A 824 5.77 2.26 -16.19
N LEU A 825 4.74 2.41 -15.35
CA LEU A 825 3.37 2.01 -15.68
C LEU A 825 2.49 3.24 -15.99
N ILE A 826 1.72 3.14 -17.08
CA ILE A 826 0.78 4.16 -17.53
C ILE A 826 -0.61 3.56 -17.63
N GLU A 827 -1.54 4.08 -16.84
CA GLU A 827 -2.94 3.68 -16.84
C GLU A 827 -3.70 4.45 -17.91
N HIS A 828 -4.36 3.74 -18.83
CA HIS A 828 -5.02 4.40 -19.96
C HIS A 828 -6.24 5.21 -19.49
N VAL A 829 -6.94 4.77 -18.44
CA VAL A 829 -8.10 5.50 -17.88
C VAL A 829 -7.77 6.93 -17.45
N LEU A 830 -6.52 7.23 -17.12
CA LEU A 830 -6.08 8.58 -16.73
C LEU A 830 -5.91 9.50 -17.96
N LEU A 831 -5.72 8.94 -19.15
CA LEU A 831 -5.60 9.66 -20.43
C LEU A 831 -6.97 9.97 -21.07
N ARG A 832 -8.09 9.67 -20.39
CA ARG A 832 -9.44 10.01 -20.88
C ARG A 832 -9.63 11.54 -20.96
N PRO A 833 -10.47 12.05 -21.87
CA PRO A 833 -10.71 13.48 -22.02
C PRO A 833 -11.40 14.07 -20.77
N ARG A 834 -10.95 15.26 -20.33
CA ARG A 834 -11.64 16.06 -19.28
C ARG A 834 -12.43 17.24 -19.85
N SER A 835 -12.24 17.56 -21.12
CA SER A 835 -13.01 18.56 -21.88
C SER A 835 -13.04 18.19 -23.36
N GLU A 836 -13.80 18.94 -24.15
CA GLU A 836 -13.92 18.69 -25.59
C GLU A 836 -12.64 18.96 -26.41
N ALA A 837 -11.60 19.51 -25.77
CA ALA A 837 -10.36 19.91 -26.44
C ALA A 837 -9.28 18.81 -26.46
N PHE A 838 -9.43 17.75 -25.66
CA PHE A 838 -8.47 16.66 -25.56
C PHE A 838 -8.45 15.79 -26.82
N LYS A 839 -7.28 15.29 -27.21
CA LYS A 839 -7.18 14.21 -28.18
C LYS A 839 -7.67 12.90 -27.57
N LEU A 840 -8.13 12.02 -28.45
CA LEU A 840 -8.60 10.68 -28.08
C LEU A 840 -7.54 9.64 -28.44
N MET A 841 -7.56 8.51 -27.74
CA MET A 841 -6.64 7.42 -28.02
C MET A 841 -6.98 6.76 -29.36
N ASP A 842 -5.97 6.49 -30.17
CA ASP A 842 -6.13 5.82 -31.46
C ASP A 842 -6.57 4.36 -31.27
N LEU A 843 -7.59 3.95 -32.04
CA LEU A 843 -7.96 2.54 -32.17
C LEU A 843 -6.85 1.83 -32.95
N CYS A 844 -6.15 0.87 -32.33
CA CYS A 844 -5.09 0.13 -33.02
C CYS A 844 -5.64 -0.60 -34.25
N GLY A 845 -4.93 -0.49 -35.38
CA GLY A 845 -5.36 -0.93 -36.71
C GLY A 845 -5.85 -2.38 -36.77
N MET A 846 -7.17 -2.56 -36.77
CA MET A 846 -7.82 -3.83 -37.09
C MET A 846 -8.02 -3.91 -38.61
N GLU A 847 -7.17 -4.67 -39.31
CA GLU A 847 -7.52 -5.19 -40.63
C GLU A 847 -8.58 -6.29 -40.46
N GLY A 848 -9.86 -5.90 -40.38
CA GLY A 848 -11.00 -6.80 -40.27
C GLY A 848 -12.34 -6.09 -40.15
N ASP A 849 -13.41 -6.71 -40.65
CA ASP A 849 -14.77 -6.15 -40.78
C ASP A 849 -15.58 -6.16 -39.46
N CYS A 850 -14.93 -6.19 -38.30
CA CYS A 850 -15.61 -6.19 -37.00
C CYS A 850 -14.76 -5.53 -35.90
N PRO A 851 -15.15 -4.38 -35.33
CA PRO A 851 -14.48 -3.81 -34.17
C PRO A 851 -14.96 -4.56 -32.92
N CYS A 852 -14.19 -5.53 -32.45
CA CYS A 852 -14.54 -6.26 -31.22
C CYS A 852 -14.29 -5.44 -29.95
N GLU A 853 -13.47 -4.38 -29.98
CA GLU A 853 -13.27 -3.45 -28.86
C GLU A 853 -13.17 -2.01 -29.33
N LEU A 854 -14.12 -1.18 -28.88
CA LEU A 854 -14.16 0.28 -29.10
C LEU A 854 -13.58 1.06 -27.90
N ASP A 855 -13.34 0.39 -26.79
CA ASP A 855 -12.91 0.99 -25.53
C ASP A 855 -11.41 0.76 -25.30
N MET A 856 -10.63 1.83 -25.43
CA MET A 856 -9.17 1.84 -25.29
C MET A 856 -8.71 2.28 -23.88
N TYR A 857 -9.64 2.61 -22.99
CA TYR A 857 -9.36 3.23 -21.69
C TYR A 857 -9.54 2.25 -20.53
N SER A 858 -10.64 1.50 -20.52
CA SER A 858 -10.99 0.67 -19.37
C SER A 858 -10.01 -0.48 -19.17
N PHE A 859 -9.50 -0.63 -17.94
CA PHE A 859 -8.71 -1.78 -17.53
C PHE A 859 -7.52 -2.08 -18.47
N ARG A 860 -6.89 -1.03 -18.99
CA ARG A 860 -5.71 -1.12 -19.86
C ARG A 860 -4.57 -0.29 -19.27
N ALA A 861 -3.37 -0.85 -19.33
CA ALA A 861 -2.16 -0.13 -18.97
C ALA A 861 -1.00 -0.49 -19.90
N SER A 862 -0.06 0.43 -20.05
CA SER A 862 1.22 0.20 -20.73
C SER A 862 2.34 0.11 -19.69
N VAL A 863 3.26 -0.84 -19.84
CA VAL A 863 4.45 -1.00 -19.00
C VAL A 863 5.67 -0.76 -19.88
N VAL A 864 6.47 0.23 -19.53
CA VAL A 864 7.63 0.67 -20.29
C VAL A 864 8.89 0.27 -19.54
N LEU A 865 9.72 -0.57 -20.16
CA LEU A 865 10.97 -1.10 -19.60
C LEU A 865 12.17 -0.75 -20.49
N PRO A 866 13.35 -0.55 -19.91
CA PRO A 866 14.59 -0.42 -20.66
C PRO A 866 15.02 -1.78 -21.21
N TYR A 867 15.66 -1.84 -22.38
CA TYR A 867 16.15 -3.12 -22.94
C TYR A 867 17.62 -3.42 -22.62
N TRP A 868 18.39 -2.38 -22.24
CA TRP A 868 19.86 -2.40 -22.23
C TRP A 868 20.53 -2.89 -20.93
N PRO A 869 19.89 -2.99 -19.75
CA PRO A 869 20.52 -3.68 -18.63
C PRO A 869 20.91 -5.11 -19.05
N ASP A 870 22.11 -5.57 -18.68
CA ASP A 870 22.72 -6.78 -19.26
C ASP A 870 21.81 -8.03 -19.22
N HIS A 871 21.09 -8.23 -18.12
CA HIS A 871 20.18 -9.36 -17.98
C HIS A 871 18.79 -9.09 -18.58
N PHE A 872 18.41 -7.82 -18.78
CA PHE A 872 17.21 -7.45 -19.55
C PHE A 872 17.39 -7.70 -21.05
N ASP A 873 18.61 -7.81 -21.59
CA ASP A 873 18.82 -8.18 -22.99
C ASP A 873 18.49 -9.66 -23.28
N HIS A 874 18.45 -10.51 -22.25
CA HIS A 874 18.24 -11.95 -22.42
C HIS A 874 16.76 -12.31 -22.69
N PRO A 875 16.41 -13.00 -23.80
CA PRO A 875 15.02 -13.31 -24.14
C PRO A 875 14.25 -14.09 -23.07
N SER A 876 14.90 -15.07 -22.41
CA SER A 876 14.26 -15.85 -21.35
C SER A 876 13.92 -15.01 -20.13
N PHE A 877 14.76 -14.03 -19.79
CA PHE A 877 14.50 -13.13 -18.67
C PHE A 877 13.33 -12.19 -19.01
N ARG A 878 13.26 -11.67 -20.23
CA ARG A 878 12.11 -10.86 -20.66
C ARG A 878 10.80 -11.62 -20.61
N ASN A 879 10.77 -12.87 -21.09
CA ASN A 879 9.57 -13.71 -20.99
C ASN A 879 9.17 -13.90 -19.53
N TYR A 880 10.13 -14.17 -18.64
CA TYR A 880 9.85 -14.27 -17.21
C TYR A 880 9.27 -12.98 -16.62
N VAL A 881 9.82 -11.82 -16.96
CA VAL A 881 9.27 -10.52 -16.51
C VAL A 881 7.87 -10.30 -17.06
N GLU A 882 7.63 -10.58 -18.34
CA GLU A 882 6.32 -10.45 -18.98
C GLU A 882 5.29 -11.41 -18.37
N ASP A 883 5.65 -12.67 -18.15
CA ASP A 883 4.82 -13.67 -17.48
C ASP A 883 4.51 -13.22 -16.04
N ARG A 884 5.51 -12.71 -15.31
CA ARG A 884 5.34 -12.20 -13.94
C ARG A 884 4.42 -10.98 -13.88
N LEU A 885 4.54 -10.06 -14.85
CA LEU A 885 3.63 -8.92 -14.98
C LEU A 885 2.19 -9.39 -15.20
N GLN A 886 1.98 -10.42 -16.04
CA GLN A 886 0.65 -10.96 -16.31
C GLN A 886 0.08 -11.73 -15.11
N GLU A 887 0.89 -12.52 -14.41
CA GLU A 887 0.48 -13.29 -13.22
C GLU A 887 0.11 -12.39 -12.04
N GLU A 888 0.84 -11.29 -11.86
CA GLU A 888 0.66 -10.40 -10.71
C GLU A 888 -0.33 -9.27 -10.95
N ALA A 889 -0.68 -8.98 -12.21
CA ALA A 889 -1.71 -8.02 -12.54
C ALA A 889 -3.13 -8.55 -12.23
N PRO A 890 -4.08 -7.68 -11.86
CA PRO A 890 -5.48 -8.07 -11.78
C PRO A 890 -5.98 -8.68 -13.10
N ALA A 891 -6.66 -9.83 -13.04
CA ALA A 891 -7.00 -10.64 -14.21
C ALA A 891 -7.85 -9.94 -15.29
N HIS A 892 -8.50 -8.83 -14.96
CA HIS A 892 -9.30 -8.03 -15.88
C HIS A 892 -8.51 -6.89 -16.54
N ILE A 893 -7.27 -6.65 -16.13
CA ILE A 893 -6.39 -5.60 -16.66
C ILE A 893 -5.52 -6.16 -17.78
N GLN A 894 -5.56 -5.53 -18.94
CA GLN A 894 -4.70 -5.84 -20.06
C GLN A 894 -3.44 -4.96 -20.02
N LEU A 895 -2.26 -5.60 -19.98
CA LEU A 895 -0.97 -4.93 -20.03
C LEU A 895 -0.37 -4.96 -21.44
N LYS A 896 0.13 -3.82 -21.91
CA LYS A 896 1.01 -3.70 -23.08
C LYS A 896 2.44 -3.47 -22.62
N VAL A 897 3.32 -4.45 -22.82
CA VAL A 897 4.73 -4.37 -22.41
C VAL A 897 5.60 -3.84 -23.56
N CYS A 898 6.42 -2.82 -23.26
CA CYS A 898 7.29 -2.13 -24.21
C CYS A 898 8.75 -2.10 -23.69
N TRP A 899 9.63 -2.90 -24.29
CA TRP A 899 11.09 -2.89 -24.09
C TRP A 899 11.74 -1.89 -25.04
N ILE A 900 12.06 -0.68 -24.57
CA ILE A 900 12.43 0.44 -25.43
C ILE A 900 13.90 0.85 -25.28
N SER A 901 14.42 1.52 -26.31
CA SER A 901 15.80 2.01 -26.33
C SER A 901 16.05 3.20 -25.41
N ASN A 902 17.32 3.46 -25.08
CA ASN A 902 17.70 4.58 -24.22
C ASN A 902 17.15 5.93 -24.75
N GLU A 903 17.21 6.16 -26.06
CA GLU A 903 16.64 7.37 -26.67
C GLU A 903 15.10 7.41 -26.63
N GLN A 904 14.42 6.28 -26.81
CA GLN A 904 12.96 6.22 -26.65
C GLN A 904 12.55 6.46 -25.19
N MET A 905 13.33 5.93 -24.23
CA MET A 905 13.11 6.13 -22.80
C MET A 905 13.26 7.61 -22.44
N ARG A 906 14.28 8.29 -22.97
CA ARG A 906 14.45 9.74 -22.82
C ARG A 906 13.21 10.51 -23.25
N LEU A 907 12.74 10.27 -24.48
CA LEU A 907 11.58 10.95 -25.06
C LEU A 907 10.29 10.68 -24.26
N PHE A 908 10.16 9.46 -23.73
CA PHE A 908 9.07 9.05 -22.88
C PHE A 908 9.10 9.70 -21.50
N GLU A 909 10.21 9.60 -20.75
CA GLU A 909 10.29 10.06 -19.37
C GLU A 909 10.10 11.58 -19.24
N ILE A 910 10.54 12.37 -20.23
CA ILE A 910 10.31 13.84 -20.24
C ILE A 910 8.81 14.15 -20.30
N ARG A 911 8.10 13.52 -21.23
CA ARG A 911 6.65 13.72 -21.42
C ARG A 911 5.85 13.12 -20.29
N TYR A 912 6.25 11.94 -19.82
CA TYR A 912 5.62 11.25 -18.70
C TYR A 912 5.76 12.08 -17.41
N LYS A 913 6.93 12.63 -17.12
CA LYS A 913 7.13 13.54 -15.98
C LYS A 913 6.24 14.78 -16.09
N ALA A 914 6.24 15.45 -17.24
CA ALA A 914 5.42 16.64 -17.46
C ALA A 914 3.91 16.35 -17.30
N TRP A 915 3.46 15.19 -17.78
CA TRP A 915 2.09 14.71 -17.64
C TRP A 915 1.72 14.38 -16.19
N ILE A 916 2.58 13.67 -15.44
CA ILE A 916 2.35 13.37 -14.02
C ILE A 916 2.20 14.67 -13.21
N GLU A 917 3.06 15.66 -13.46
CA GLU A 917 2.96 16.98 -12.83
C GLU A 917 1.64 17.66 -13.19
N ALA A 918 1.29 17.72 -14.47
CA ALA A 918 0.05 18.35 -14.93
C ALA A 918 -1.22 17.66 -14.38
N LEU A 919 -1.22 16.33 -14.30
CA LEU A 919 -2.30 15.54 -13.72
C LEU A 919 -2.49 15.85 -12.24
N ALA A 920 -1.41 15.99 -11.49
CA ALA A 920 -1.49 16.32 -10.07
C ALA A 920 -2.03 17.74 -9.82
N TYR A 921 -1.61 18.73 -10.64
CA TYR A 921 -2.16 20.09 -10.55
C TYR A 921 -3.65 20.17 -10.95
N TYR A 922 -4.13 19.30 -11.83
CA TYR A 922 -5.56 19.24 -12.18
C TYR A 922 -6.46 18.88 -10.99
N PHE A 923 -5.98 18.06 -10.05
CA PHE A 923 -6.74 17.75 -8.83
C PHE A 923 -6.71 18.87 -7.80
N GLN A 924 -5.85 19.88 -7.95
CA GLN A 924 -5.77 21.02 -7.05
C GLN A 924 -6.82 22.08 -7.41
N GLU A 925 -7.86 22.22 -6.57
CA GLU A 925 -8.99 23.12 -6.84
C GLU A 925 -8.59 24.59 -7.15
N ASP A 926 -7.54 25.12 -6.52
CA ASP A 926 -7.12 26.52 -6.67
C ASP A 926 -6.22 26.78 -7.89
N LYS A 927 -5.74 25.72 -8.54
CA LYS A 927 -4.74 25.79 -9.62
C LYS A 927 -5.07 24.85 -10.79
N GLN A 928 -6.34 24.54 -11.01
CA GLN A 928 -6.77 23.68 -12.10
C GLN A 928 -6.29 24.22 -13.46
N ASP A 929 -5.22 23.63 -13.99
CA ASP A 929 -4.66 23.95 -15.30
C ASP A 929 -5.04 22.87 -16.31
N LEU A 930 -6.29 22.95 -16.76
CA LEU A 930 -6.85 22.02 -17.73
C LEU A 930 -6.11 22.08 -19.07
N SER A 931 -5.58 23.25 -19.46
CA SER A 931 -4.79 23.44 -20.67
C SER A 931 -3.48 22.66 -20.64
N ARG A 932 -2.72 22.76 -19.54
CA ARG A 932 -1.46 22.03 -19.39
C ARG A 932 -1.68 20.53 -19.33
N LEU A 933 -2.74 20.06 -18.67
CA LEU A 933 -3.10 18.64 -18.67
C LEU A 933 -3.46 18.16 -20.07
N GLN A 934 -4.22 18.94 -20.83
CA GLN A 934 -4.56 18.63 -22.21
C GLN A 934 -3.29 18.48 -23.07
N GLU A 935 -2.44 19.51 -23.10
CA GLU A 935 -1.20 19.52 -23.91
C GLU A 935 -0.31 18.31 -23.61
N THR A 936 -0.03 18.07 -22.32
CA THR A 936 0.84 16.95 -21.91
C THR A 936 0.20 15.57 -22.14
N SER A 937 -1.14 15.45 -22.03
CA SER A 937 -1.85 14.20 -22.36
C SER A 937 -1.81 13.93 -23.87
N ASP A 938 -2.03 14.94 -24.69
CA ASP A 938 -1.98 14.85 -26.16
C ASP A 938 -0.58 14.42 -26.63
N GLU A 939 0.49 15.01 -26.07
CA GLU A 939 1.87 14.63 -26.38
C GLU A 939 2.18 13.16 -26.01
N LEU A 940 1.64 12.68 -24.89
CA LEU A 940 1.84 11.30 -24.47
C LEU A 940 1.04 10.33 -25.36
N LEU A 941 -0.19 10.69 -25.74
CA LEU A 941 -1.01 9.92 -26.69
C LEU A 941 -0.34 9.81 -28.07
N GLU A 942 0.35 10.85 -28.53
CA GLU A 942 1.12 10.80 -29.77
C GLU A 942 2.36 9.90 -29.66
N LEU A 943 3.01 9.86 -28.49
CA LEU A 943 4.24 9.10 -28.27
C LEU A 943 3.99 7.59 -28.07
N LEU A 944 2.97 7.21 -27.31
CA LEU A 944 2.73 5.80 -26.91
C LEU A 944 2.63 4.81 -28.10
N PRO A 945 2.00 5.15 -29.24
CA PRO A 945 2.02 4.30 -30.44
C PRO A 945 3.39 4.19 -31.13
N GLN A 946 4.27 5.17 -30.91
CA GLN A 946 5.60 5.23 -31.54
C GLN A 946 6.65 4.41 -30.80
N LEU A 947 6.37 3.99 -29.56
CA LEU A 947 7.27 3.13 -28.78
C LEU A 947 7.41 1.75 -29.44
N LYS A 948 8.65 1.39 -29.80
CA LYS A 948 9.02 0.14 -30.47
C LYS A 948 9.84 -0.75 -29.55
N ASN A 949 9.41 -2.01 -29.46
CA ASN A 949 10.18 -3.07 -28.83
C ASN A 949 11.53 -3.26 -29.54
N ILE A 950 12.62 -3.16 -28.78
CA ILE A 950 13.95 -3.51 -29.23
C ILE A 950 14.12 -5.00 -29.03
N HIS A 951 14.19 -5.77 -30.12
CA HIS A 951 14.39 -7.21 -30.03
C HIS A 951 15.89 -7.56 -29.99
N PRO A 952 16.30 -8.57 -29.21
CA PRO A 952 17.70 -9.02 -29.16
C PRO A 952 18.16 -9.55 -30.52
N LYS A 953 19.48 -9.45 -30.78
CA LYS A 953 20.10 -9.91 -32.04
C LYS A 953 20.26 -11.43 -32.03
N ALA A 954 19.74 -12.10 -33.06
CA ALA A 954 19.98 -13.52 -33.29
C ALA A 954 21.11 -13.77 -34.30
N THR A 955 21.81 -14.89 -34.14
CA THR A 955 22.91 -15.29 -35.02
C THR A 955 22.44 -16.33 -36.05
N LEU A 956 22.80 -16.14 -37.32
CA LEU A 956 22.60 -17.16 -38.36
C LEU A 956 23.73 -18.19 -38.31
N HIS A 957 23.41 -19.43 -37.91
CA HIS A 957 24.36 -20.53 -37.84
C HIS A 957 24.44 -21.31 -39.17
N ASN A 958 25.63 -21.73 -39.57
CA ASN A 958 25.81 -22.60 -40.73
C ASN A 958 25.42 -24.05 -40.37
N CYS A 959 24.85 -24.80 -41.31
CA CYS A 959 24.27 -26.14 -41.07
C CYS A 959 25.27 -27.20 -40.53
N SER A 960 26.57 -26.91 -40.55
CA SER A 960 27.65 -27.78 -40.07
C SER A 960 28.14 -27.48 -38.64
N GLU A 961 27.72 -26.36 -38.04
CA GLU A 961 28.15 -25.90 -36.70
C GLU A 961 26.95 -25.66 -35.77
N SER A 962 25.94 -26.53 -35.85
CA SER A 962 24.69 -26.34 -35.12
C SER A 962 24.84 -26.73 -33.64
N ASN A 963 25.40 -25.84 -32.82
CA ASN A 963 25.00 -25.78 -31.41
C ASN A 963 23.67 -25.03 -31.35
N ILE A 964 22.58 -25.77 -31.60
CA ILE A 964 21.18 -25.28 -31.65
C ILE A 964 20.79 -24.54 -30.34
N GLU A 965 21.54 -24.76 -29.26
CA GLU A 965 21.30 -24.19 -27.94
C GLU A 965 21.76 -22.72 -27.78
N ASN A 966 22.65 -22.20 -28.64
CA ASN A 966 23.20 -20.84 -28.48
C ASN A 966 22.61 -19.85 -29.51
N ASN A 967 21.60 -19.08 -29.08
CA ASN A 967 21.02 -17.91 -29.79
C ASN A 967 20.30 -18.17 -31.14
N PRO A 968 19.18 -18.95 -31.16
CA PRO A 968 18.42 -19.21 -32.38
C PRO A 968 17.58 -18.00 -32.85
N VAL A 969 17.42 -17.85 -34.16
CA VAL A 969 16.50 -16.86 -34.76
C VAL A 969 15.05 -17.23 -34.43
N MET A 970 14.33 -16.34 -33.75
CA MET A 970 12.90 -16.46 -33.46
C MET A 970 12.12 -15.35 -34.16
N LEU A 971 11.23 -15.73 -35.07
CA LEU A 971 10.36 -14.80 -35.80
C LEU A 971 9.52 -13.96 -34.82
N GLY A 972 9.55 -12.64 -34.99
CA GLY A 972 8.83 -11.68 -34.14
C GLY A 972 9.43 -11.50 -32.73
N ARG A 973 10.57 -12.13 -32.43
CA ARG A 973 11.21 -12.07 -31.10
C ARG A 973 12.69 -11.71 -31.14
N THR A 974 13.34 -11.87 -32.28
CA THR A 974 14.75 -11.50 -32.50
C THR A 974 14.90 -10.73 -33.80
N ILE A 975 15.82 -9.76 -33.86
CA ILE A 975 16.27 -9.20 -35.14
C ILE A 975 17.36 -10.09 -35.75
N LEU A 976 17.39 -10.19 -37.08
CA LEU A 976 18.46 -10.88 -37.80
C LEU A 976 19.76 -10.09 -37.61
N GLY A 977 20.74 -10.68 -36.93
CA GLY A 977 22.10 -10.15 -36.87
C GLY A 977 22.84 -10.33 -38.20
N THR A 978 23.95 -9.60 -38.37
CA THR A 978 24.89 -9.83 -39.48
C THR A 978 25.51 -11.23 -39.39
N TYR A 979 25.79 -11.83 -40.55
CA TYR A 979 26.43 -13.14 -40.64
C TYR A 979 27.73 -13.15 -39.84
N LEU A 980 27.87 -14.09 -38.91
CA LEU A 980 29.17 -14.44 -38.33
C LEU A 980 29.95 -15.19 -39.42
N ASN A 981 30.65 -14.45 -40.28
CA ASN A 981 31.61 -15.00 -41.21
C ASN A 981 32.89 -14.15 -41.19
N GLN A 982 33.89 -14.73 -40.50
CA GLN A 982 35.34 -14.48 -40.54
C GLN A 982 35.92 -13.37 -39.66
#